data_AF-A0A6G8Q1D5-F1
#
_entry.id   AF-A0A6G8Q1D5-F1
#
_cell.length_a   1.000
_cell.length_b   1.000
_cell.length_c   1.000
_cell.angle_alpha   90.00
_cell.angle_beta   90.00
_cell.angle_gamma   90.00
#
_symmetry.space_group_name_H-M   'P 1'
#
loop_
_entity.id
_entity.type
_entity.pdbx_description
1 polymer ?
#
loop_
_entity_poly.entity_id
_entity_poly.type
_entity_poly.pdbx_seq_one_letter_code
_entity_poly.pdbx_strand_id
1 'polypeptide(L)'
;MSAEGAKRSKGPSGAAARWFGLVGVIAAAAALALVPVSVDPEAALSNPGAAYYTAELRAFLAASVALLVAVAGMVVFDGRPLRLPVLLPVLALLGVSALSALFSERPAHSLYGDRGEGLLSVAAGVLLFYALARGLASRSRLRVFLAAAVTTAALVSVYGIAENYGFEPVSGWGNVPFADLGRSSATIGNSLTLSGYLTLSMGAAAALWMGAGTRLRRLVWLLALALIGACWIYAESRGALLGAALALPLVLLAARRRMGTLHPLAVPVAVLVAAMAVAVAASAAFGFSTLSLRFCAVLVAYLAFVGAFAWLLERGRSRLALLLPLILLVCAGAALAVAPGGLASSFGVSRGASGDGGDISMQTRLYIWRDTVPMILDRPLLGHGPDNFRAPSRPYISDDLRALIEDGRGEVRGLDRAHNHLLQVAATTGILGLAAYLWLLVSYFRNAYRRGGWVLAALSGAVLAYVLQLQTAFPSVATDVAFWGVLGASVAVMRLRDAEDAEPEEETEILPSREGPAATPDAETVVGSRRSRRRRVTGVGRGELPVAAAVVVLLVAIAVPTFLQQRERAAEFERVEIAASVQQAAQRYERIGRASGDYPEAGVYTSENPIPNARGRPAFRPSQGITITTELTPEGGFVMEGRSTSLAGTFTSTYDSPRRPAATTQDN
;
A
#
# COMPACT_ATOMS: atom_id res chain seq x y z
N MET A 1 -27.58 -37.33 15.60
CA MET A 1 -27.68 -37.60 17.06
C MET A 1 -26.33 -37.25 17.67
N SER A 2 -26.16 -36.37 18.65
CA SER A 2 -27.08 -35.61 19.50
C SER A 2 -26.60 -34.15 19.60
N ALA A 3 -27.52 -33.29 20.04
CA ALA A 3 -27.29 -31.89 20.33
C ALA A 3 -26.20 -31.70 21.40
N GLU A 4 -25.07 -31.11 21.01
CA GLU A 4 -24.10 -30.50 21.93
C GLU A 4 -23.97 -29.00 21.62
N GLY A 5 -25.13 -28.35 21.48
CA GLY A 5 -25.24 -26.91 21.63
C GLY A 5 -25.25 -26.56 23.12
N ALA A 6 -24.44 -25.57 23.49
CA ALA A 6 -24.58 -24.78 24.73
C ALA A 6 -24.12 -25.40 26.06
N LYS A 7 -22.81 -25.67 26.19
CA LYS A 7 -22.05 -25.09 27.31
C LYS A 7 -20.74 -24.51 26.77
N ARG A 8 -20.77 -23.27 26.23
CA ARG A 8 -19.57 -22.42 26.23
C ARG A 8 -19.09 -22.42 27.68
N SER A 9 -17.94 -23.03 27.97
CA SER A 9 -17.48 -23.24 29.33
C SER A 9 -17.40 -21.88 30.04
N LYS A 10 -18.34 -21.64 30.96
CA LYS A 10 -18.32 -20.50 31.88
C LYS A 10 -17.27 -20.70 33.00
N GLY A 11 -16.39 -21.69 32.85
CA GLY A 11 -15.27 -21.94 33.76
C GLY A 11 -14.04 -21.06 33.46
N PRO A 12 -13.01 -21.12 34.33
CA PRO A 12 -11.79 -20.31 34.22
C PRO A 12 -11.10 -20.42 32.85
N SER A 13 -11.06 -21.62 32.27
CA SER A 13 -10.48 -21.88 30.95
C SER A 13 -11.16 -21.09 29.83
N GLY A 14 -12.49 -21.02 29.83
CA GLY A 14 -13.24 -20.25 28.84
C GLY A 14 -13.09 -18.74 29.03
N ALA A 15 -12.88 -18.27 30.26
CA ALA A 15 -12.55 -16.86 30.53
C ALA A 15 -11.14 -16.50 30.02
N ALA A 16 -10.15 -17.36 30.29
CA ALA A 16 -8.78 -17.20 29.79
C ALA A 16 -8.74 -17.17 28.25
N ALA A 17 -9.40 -18.12 27.58
CA ALA A 17 -9.48 -18.15 26.11
C ALA A 17 -10.08 -16.86 25.53
N ARG A 18 -11.13 -16.31 26.17
CA ARG A 18 -11.73 -15.02 25.75
C ARG A 18 -10.79 -13.84 25.95
N TRP A 19 -10.00 -13.86 27.01
CA TRP A 19 -9.00 -12.83 27.33
C TRP A 19 -7.86 -12.85 26.31
N PHE A 20 -7.26 -14.02 26.04
CA PHE A 20 -6.24 -14.16 25.00
C PHE A 20 -6.78 -13.79 23.62
N GLY A 21 -8.03 -14.11 23.30
CA GLY A 21 -8.67 -13.66 22.07
C GLY A 21 -8.86 -12.14 21.99
N LEU A 22 -9.03 -11.44 23.11
CA LEU A 22 -9.04 -9.99 23.15
C LEU A 22 -7.63 -9.42 22.94
N VAL A 23 -6.63 -9.98 23.64
CA VAL A 23 -5.21 -9.59 23.49
C VAL A 23 -4.77 -9.74 22.02
N GLY A 24 -5.12 -10.85 21.36
CA GLY A 24 -4.81 -11.05 19.95
C GLY A 24 -5.44 -10.01 19.02
N VAL A 25 -6.68 -9.58 19.30
CA VAL A 25 -7.34 -8.51 18.53
C VAL A 25 -6.69 -7.14 18.79
N ILE A 26 -6.27 -6.86 20.03
CA ILE A 26 -5.56 -5.62 20.37
C ILE A 26 -4.19 -5.59 19.69
N ALA A 27 -3.42 -6.67 19.77
CA ALA A 27 -2.12 -6.78 19.11
C ALA A 27 -2.26 -6.66 17.58
N ALA A 28 -3.29 -7.27 17.00
CA ALA A 28 -3.58 -7.14 15.58
C ALA A 28 -3.97 -5.70 15.18
N ALA A 29 -4.80 -5.03 15.99
CA ALA A 29 -5.16 -3.63 15.77
C ALA A 29 -3.93 -2.71 15.89
N ALA A 30 -3.04 -2.99 16.86
CA ALA A 30 -1.77 -2.28 17.01
C ALA A 30 -0.85 -2.50 15.81
N ALA A 31 -0.75 -3.72 15.28
CA ALA A 31 0.01 -4.00 14.06
C ALA A 31 -0.51 -3.18 12.86
N LEU A 32 -1.83 -3.16 12.64
CA LEU A 32 -2.44 -2.36 11.57
C LEU A 32 -2.29 -0.86 11.79
N ALA A 33 -2.18 -0.40 13.04
CA ALA A 33 -2.03 1.01 13.34
C ALA A 33 -0.58 1.50 13.26
N LEU A 34 0.37 0.67 13.68
CA LEU A 34 1.78 1.07 13.86
C LEU A 34 2.64 0.71 12.65
N VAL A 35 2.43 -0.43 11.99
CA VAL A 35 3.28 -0.85 10.86
C VAL A 35 3.23 0.17 9.71
N PRO A 36 2.07 0.62 9.20
CA PRO A 36 1.99 1.55 8.07
C PRO A 36 2.56 2.96 8.32
N VAL A 37 2.88 3.27 9.57
CA VAL A 37 3.46 4.56 10.00
C VAL A 37 4.89 4.42 10.53
N SER A 38 5.43 3.19 10.52
CA SER A 38 6.76 2.91 11.04
C SER A 38 7.81 3.39 10.06
N VAL A 39 8.62 4.36 10.50
CA VAL A 39 9.74 4.91 9.74
C VAL A 39 10.94 4.96 10.67
N ASP A 40 12.11 4.55 10.19
CA ASP A 40 13.39 4.73 10.89
C ASP A 40 13.93 6.14 10.59
N PRO A 41 13.85 7.08 11.55
CA PRO A 41 14.30 8.45 11.38
C PRO A 41 15.82 8.58 11.16
N GLU A 42 16.63 7.56 11.50
CA GLU A 42 18.08 7.60 11.30
C GLU A 42 18.48 7.22 9.88
N ALA A 43 17.73 6.28 9.29
CA ALA A 43 17.96 5.82 7.94
C ALA A 43 17.27 6.71 6.88
N ALA A 44 16.30 7.54 7.25
CA ALA A 44 15.49 8.31 6.30
C ALA A 44 16.31 9.16 5.31
N LEU A 45 17.40 9.79 5.78
CA LEU A 45 18.26 10.66 4.95
C LEU A 45 19.37 9.89 4.21
N SER A 46 19.80 8.73 4.72
CA SER A 46 20.98 8.01 4.21
C SER A 46 20.62 6.76 3.40
N ASN A 47 19.53 6.08 3.76
CA ASN A 47 19.03 4.89 3.11
C ASN A 47 17.49 4.82 3.25
N PRO A 48 16.75 5.55 2.39
CA PRO A 48 15.30 5.59 2.42
C PRO A 48 14.65 4.19 2.36
N GLY A 49 15.20 3.27 1.56
CA GLY A 49 14.66 1.91 1.47
C GLY A 49 14.71 1.16 2.82
N ALA A 50 15.84 1.25 3.52
CA ALA A 50 15.95 0.68 4.87
C ALA A 50 15.05 1.41 5.87
N ALA A 51 14.87 2.73 5.70
CA ALA A 51 14.07 3.56 6.59
C ALA A 51 12.63 3.10 6.73
N TYR A 52 12.00 2.71 5.61
CA TYR A 52 10.62 2.22 5.62
C TYR A 52 10.57 0.70 5.86
N TYR A 53 11.15 -0.09 4.96
CA TYR A 53 10.91 -1.55 4.96
C TYR A 53 11.44 -2.26 6.21
N THR A 54 12.59 -1.84 6.74
CA THR A 54 13.15 -2.45 7.95
C THR A 54 12.35 -2.06 9.18
N ALA A 55 11.90 -0.79 9.27
CA ALA A 55 11.08 -0.32 10.37
C ALA A 55 9.72 -1.01 10.39
N GLU A 56 9.06 -1.13 9.23
CA GLU A 56 7.81 -1.86 9.06
C GLU A 56 7.96 -3.32 9.52
N LEU A 57 9.00 -4.03 9.07
CA LEU A 57 9.26 -5.42 9.47
C LEU A 57 9.45 -5.53 10.98
N ARG A 58 10.31 -4.68 11.58
CA ARG A 58 10.58 -4.71 13.03
C ARG A 58 9.29 -4.51 13.83
N ALA A 59 8.46 -3.53 13.45
CA ALA A 59 7.17 -3.29 14.09
C ALA A 59 6.23 -4.51 13.94
N PHE A 60 6.20 -5.13 12.76
CA PHE A 60 5.35 -6.28 12.53
C PHE A 60 5.82 -7.52 13.32
N LEU A 61 7.12 -7.78 13.38
CA LEU A 61 7.68 -8.87 14.18
C LEU A 61 7.48 -8.65 15.68
N ALA A 62 7.62 -7.42 16.17
CA ALA A 62 7.33 -7.07 17.57
C ALA A 62 5.86 -7.34 17.92
N ALA A 63 4.92 -6.93 17.06
CA ALA A 63 3.51 -7.24 17.24
C ALA A 63 3.23 -8.75 17.16
N SER A 64 4.00 -9.49 16.34
CA SER A 64 3.88 -10.93 16.16
C SER A 64 4.23 -11.72 17.41
N VAL A 65 5.11 -11.22 18.27
CA VAL A 65 5.37 -11.84 19.58
C VAL A 65 4.10 -11.85 20.44
N ALA A 66 3.40 -10.72 20.53
CA ALA A 66 2.14 -10.61 21.26
C ALA A 66 1.04 -11.46 20.63
N LEU A 67 0.97 -11.51 19.28
CA LEU A 67 0.05 -12.38 18.56
C LEU A 67 0.33 -13.86 18.83
N LEU A 68 1.60 -14.26 18.94
CA LEU A 68 1.99 -15.64 19.18
C LEU A 68 1.53 -16.09 20.57
N VAL A 69 1.79 -15.26 21.59
CA VAL A 69 1.30 -15.50 22.96
C VAL A 69 -0.22 -15.58 22.99
N ALA A 70 -0.91 -14.67 22.30
CA ALA A 70 -2.37 -14.69 22.21
C ALA A 70 -2.91 -15.95 21.53
N VAL A 71 -2.31 -16.37 20.42
CA VAL A 71 -2.70 -17.58 19.67
C VAL A 71 -2.43 -18.84 20.48
N ALA A 72 -1.25 -18.95 21.09
CA ALA A 72 -0.91 -20.06 21.97
C ALA A 72 -1.89 -20.18 23.12
N GLY A 73 -2.17 -19.07 23.82
CA GLY A 73 -3.17 -19.02 24.89
C GLY A 73 -4.57 -19.43 24.41
N MET A 74 -5.02 -18.92 23.26
CA MET A 74 -6.30 -19.33 22.67
C MET A 74 -6.34 -20.85 22.38
N VAL A 75 -5.27 -21.43 21.85
CA VAL A 75 -5.22 -22.87 21.53
C VAL A 75 -5.22 -23.72 22.81
N VAL A 76 -4.40 -23.36 23.80
CA VAL A 76 -4.25 -24.10 25.06
C VAL A 76 -5.55 -24.08 25.88
N PHE A 77 -6.16 -22.91 26.07
CA PHE A 77 -7.30 -22.75 26.99
C PHE A 77 -8.68 -23.08 26.38
N ASP A 78 -8.82 -23.05 25.06
CA ASP A 78 -10.08 -23.38 24.37
C ASP A 78 -10.09 -24.85 23.90
N GLY A 79 -8.92 -25.51 23.85
CA GLY A 79 -8.76 -26.96 23.66
C GLY A 79 -9.22 -27.54 22.33
N ARG A 80 -9.77 -26.73 21.41
CA ARG A 80 -10.28 -27.18 20.10
C ARG A 80 -9.62 -26.40 18.96
N PRO A 81 -8.95 -27.06 17.99
CA PRO A 81 -8.50 -26.41 16.78
C PRO A 81 -9.70 -25.99 15.95
N LEU A 82 -9.70 -24.73 15.53
CA LEU A 82 -10.86 -24.15 14.87
C LEU A 82 -10.87 -24.48 13.38
N ARG A 83 -11.93 -25.12 12.89
CA ARG A 83 -12.11 -25.41 11.47
C ARG A 83 -12.47 -24.12 10.73
N LEU A 84 -11.47 -23.49 10.14
CA LEU A 84 -11.64 -22.29 9.30
C LEU A 84 -11.66 -22.72 7.83
N PRO A 85 -12.56 -22.15 7.00
CA PRO A 85 -12.72 -22.54 5.59
C PRO A 85 -11.49 -22.27 4.70
N VAL A 86 -10.50 -21.55 5.21
CA VAL A 86 -9.32 -21.06 4.46
C VAL A 86 -8.01 -21.45 5.16
N LEU A 87 -8.04 -22.09 6.34
CA LEU A 87 -6.80 -22.34 7.11
C LEU A 87 -5.83 -23.31 6.43
N LEU A 88 -6.34 -24.38 5.81
CA LEU A 88 -5.48 -25.37 5.18
C LEU A 88 -4.63 -24.79 4.04
N PRO A 89 -5.17 -24.05 3.05
CA PRO A 89 -4.33 -23.41 2.04
C PRO A 89 -3.36 -22.37 2.62
N VAL A 90 -3.73 -21.65 3.69
CA VAL A 90 -2.82 -20.71 4.37
C VAL A 90 -1.61 -21.45 4.98
N LEU A 91 -1.85 -22.58 5.65
CA LEU A 91 -0.77 -23.40 6.21
C LEU A 91 0.06 -24.09 5.13
N ALA A 92 -0.56 -24.49 4.02
CA ALA A 92 0.16 -25.04 2.87
C ALA A 92 1.10 -24.00 2.26
N LEU A 93 0.63 -22.75 2.10
CA LEU A 93 1.47 -21.65 1.62
C LEU A 93 2.66 -21.40 2.56
N LEU A 94 2.42 -21.32 3.88
CA LEU A 94 3.50 -21.16 4.85
C LEU A 94 4.50 -22.32 4.82
N GLY A 95 4.00 -23.56 4.75
CA GLY A 95 4.84 -24.76 4.70
C GLY A 95 5.72 -24.80 3.45
N VAL A 96 5.16 -24.50 2.28
CA VAL A 96 5.93 -24.45 1.04
C VAL A 96 6.91 -23.29 1.04
N SER A 97 6.54 -22.11 1.55
CA SER A 97 7.48 -21.00 1.72
C SER A 97 8.63 -21.35 2.66
N ALA A 98 8.38 -22.11 3.73
CA ALA A 98 9.41 -22.57 4.65
C ALA A 98 10.36 -23.58 4.00
N LEU A 99 9.82 -24.55 3.26
CA LEU A 99 10.63 -25.49 2.47
C LEU A 99 11.46 -24.76 1.42
N SER A 100 10.84 -23.85 0.69
CA SER A 100 11.51 -23.01 -0.31
C SER A 100 12.65 -22.18 0.31
N ALA A 101 12.43 -21.56 1.47
CA ALA A 101 13.48 -20.84 2.20
C ALA A 101 14.62 -21.75 2.67
N LEU A 102 14.31 -22.97 3.12
CA LEU A 102 15.31 -23.93 3.58
C LEU A 102 16.21 -24.44 2.44
N PHE A 103 15.62 -24.68 1.27
CA PHE A 103 16.31 -25.20 0.08
C PHE A 103 16.80 -24.10 -0.89
N SER A 104 16.68 -22.83 -0.49
CA SER A 104 17.14 -21.71 -1.32
C SER A 104 18.67 -21.59 -1.33
N GLU A 105 19.20 -20.88 -2.32
CA GLU A 105 20.63 -20.58 -2.39
C GLU A 105 21.12 -19.70 -1.24
N ARG A 106 20.21 -18.93 -0.62
CA ARG A 106 20.50 -18.02 0.49
C ARG A 106 19.43 -18.13 1.58
N PRO A 107 19.45 -19.19 2.40
CA PRO A 107 18.42 -19.42 3.41
C PRO A 107 18.30 -18.28 4.43
N ALA A 108 19.43 -17.73 4.89
CA ALA A 108 19.43 -16.60 5.83
C ALA A 108 18.78 -15.34 5.24
N HIS A 109 19.02 -15.08 3.95
CA HIS A 109 18.36 -13.97 3.25
C HIS A 109 16.86 -14.26 3.10
N SER A 110 16.46 -15.49 2.75
CA SER A 110 15.05 -15.88 2.65
C SER A 110 14.26 -15.78 3.95
N LEU A 111 14.90 -15.71 5.12
CA LEU A 111 14.21 -15.51 6.39
C LEU A 111 13.70 -14.07 6.56
N TYR A 112 14.53 -13.09 6.22
CA TYR A 112 14.25 -11.67 6.43
C TYR A 112 13.84 -10.96 5.14
N GLY A 113 14.66 -11.10 4.10
CA GLY A 113 14.50 -10.43 2.81
C GLY A 113 14.99 -8.98 2.81
N ASP A 114 15.41 -8.49 1.64
CA ASP A 114 15.88 -7.11 1.42
C ASP A 114 14.79 -6.06 1.71
N ARG A 115 13.50 -6.40 1.53
CA ARG A 115 12.36 -5.53 1.85
C ARG A 115 11.46 -6.06 2.96
N GLY A 116 11.97 -7.01 3.73
CA GLY A 116 11.20 -7.63 4.81
C GLY A 116 10.11 -8.59 4.35
N GLU A 117 10.16 -9.08 3.11
CA GLU A 117 9.18 -10.03 2.55
C GLU A 117 9.67 -11.49 2.55
N GLY A 118 10.59 -11.80 3.48
CA GLY A 118 11.05 -13.16 3.75
C GLY A 118 10.03 -14.04 4.48
N LEU A 119 10.46 -15.24 4.88
CA LEU A 119 9.62 -16.21 5.57
C LEU A 119 9.00 -15.68 6.87
N LEU A 120 9.72 -14.81 7.60
CA LEU A 120 9.25 -14.29 8.88
C LEU A 120 8.01 -13.39 8.74
N SER A 121 7.94 -12.56 7.70
CA SER A 121 6.74 -11.74 7.45
C SER A 121 5.57 -12.58 6.93
N VAL A 122 5.82 -13.62 6.13
CA VAL A 122 4.80 -14.61 5.76
C VAL A 122 4.23 -15.29 7.01
N ALA A 123 5.09 -15.77 7.92
CA ALA A 123 4.67 -16.41 9.17
C ALA A 123 3.89 -15.44 10.08
N ALA A 124 4.37 -14.20 10.21
CA ALA A 124 3.68 -13.13 10.94
C ALA A 124 2.29 -12.83 10.35
N GLY A 125 2.17 -12.79 9.01
CA GLY A 125 0.91 -12.64 8.29
C GLY A 125 -0.09 -13.76 8.58
N VAL A 126 0.36 -15.02 8.51
CA VAL A 126 -0.46 -16.19 8.84
C VAL A 126 -0.93 -16.16 10.30
N LEU A 127 -0.05 -15.75 11.22
CA LEU A 127 -0.36 -15.61 12.63
C LEU A 127 -1.41 -14.51 12.88
N LEU A 128 -1.25 -13.35 12.24
CA LEU A 128 -2.22 -12.24 12.26
C LEU A 128 -3.59 -12.69 11.74
N PHE A 129 -3.62 -13.37 10.59
CA PHE A 129 -4.83 -13.94 10.02
C PHE A 129 -5.53 -14.87 11.01
N TYR A 130 -4.80 -15.81 11.60
CA TYR A 130 -5.38 -16.79 12.52
C TYR A 130 -5.89 -16.13 13.81
N ALA A 131 -5.11 -15.21 14.38
CA ALA A 131 -5.48 -14.45 15.57
C ALA A 131 -6.79 -13.68 15.35
N LEU A 132 -6.96 -13.03 14.20
CA LEU A 132 -8.18 -12.28 13.86
C LEU A 132 -9.36 -13.18 13.53
N ALA A 133 -9.16 -14.19 12.67
CA ALA A 133 -10.19 -15.15 12.30
C ALA A 133 -10.75 -15.88 13.53
N ARG A 134 -9.92 -16.06 14.57
CA ARG A 134 -10.32 -16.64 15.85
C ARG A 134 -10.89 -15.63 16.85
N GLY A 135 -10.18 -14.51 17.07
CA GLY A 135 -10.40 -13.56 18.17
C GLY A 135 -11.51 -12.53 17.95
N LEU A 136 -11.86 -12.24 16.69
CA LEU A 136 -12.99 -11.37 16.30
C LEU A 136 -14.34 -12.07 16.51
N ALA A 137 -14.62 -12.44 17.75
CA ALA A 137 -15.76 -13.25 18.16
C ALA A 137 -17.11 -12.49 18.21
N SER A 138 -17.15 -11.21 17.83
CA SER A 138 -18.40 -10.43 17.79
C SER A 138 -18.35 -9.31 16.75
N ARG A 139 -19.54 -8.89 16.28
CA ARG A 139 -19.68 -7.75 15.35
C ARG A 139 -19.08 -6.46 15.93
N SER A 140 -19.15 -6.25 17.24
CA SER A 140 -18.54 -5.09 17.88
C SER A 140 -17.01 -5.12 17.83
N ARG A 141 -16.37 -6.27 18.08
CA ARG A 141 -14.92 -6.43 17.97
C ARG A 141 -14.44 -6.24 16.53
N LEU A 142 -15.15 -6.83 15.56
CA LEU A 142 -14.88 -6.64 14.14
C LEU A 142 -14.90 -5.16 13.76
N ARG A 143 -15.93 -4.42 14.19
CA ARG A 143 -16.06 -2.99 13.86
C ARG A 143 -14.99 -2.15 14.53
N VAL A 144 -14.62 -2.45 15.78
CA VAL A 144 -13.49 -1.79 16.47
C VAL A 144 -12.17 -2.02 15.72
N PHE A 145 -11.91 -3.25 15.30
CA PHE A 145 -10.70 -3.59 14.53
C PHE A 145 -10.66 -2.86 13.19
N LEU A 146 -11.75 -2.91 12.42
CA LEU A 146 -11.84 -2.20 11.15
C LEU A 146 -11.74 -0.67 11.34
N ALA A 147 -12.30 -0.13 12.42
CA ALA A 147 -12.20 1.29 12.74
C ALA A 147 -10.75 1.72 12.98
N ALA A 148 -9.96 0.93 13.73
CA ALA A 148 -8.55 1.21 13.90
C ALA A 148 -7.80 1.24 12.55
N ALA A 149 -8.00 0.22 11.72
CA ALA A 149 -7.39 0.12 10.39
C ALA A 149 -7.74 1.31 9.48
N VAL A 150 -9.03 1.65 9.40
CA VAL A 150 -9.52 2.74 8.53
C VAL A 150 -9.09 4.11 9.04
N THR A 151 -9.03 4.31 10.35
CA THR A 151 -8.51 5.56 10.93
C THR A 151 -7.03 5.73 10.62
N THR A 152 -6.21 4.68 10.77
CA THR A 152 -4.80 4.73 10.36
C THR A 152 -4.67 5.03 8.87
N ALA A 153 -5.42 4.34 8.01
CA ALA A 153 -5.41 4.60 6.58
C ALA A 153 -5.84 6.04 6.23
N ALA A 154 -6.82 6.60 6.93
CA ALA A 154 -7.22 7.99 6.74
C ALA A 154 -6.11 8.98 7.15
N LEU A 155 -5.37 8.70 8.22
CA LEU A 155 -4.24 9.54 8.66
C LEU A 155 -3.04 9.44 7.69
N VAL A 156 -2.70 8.23 7.24
CA VAL A 156 -1.74 8.01 6.14
C VAL A 156 -2.20 8.73 4.87
N SER A 157 -3.51 8.78 4.61
CA SER A 157 -4.06 9.52 3.47
C SER A 157 -3.93 11.02 3.62
N VAL A 158 -4.15 11.57 4.81
CA VAL A 158 -3.90 13.00 5.10
C VAL A 158 -2.43 13.33 4.85
N TYR A 159 -1.51 12.48 5.29
CA TYR A 159 -0.09 12.62 5.00
C TYR A 159 0.18 12.66 3.49
N GLY A 160 -0.25 11.64 2.74
CA GLY A 160 0.02 11.56 1.29
C GLY A 160 -0.65 12.69 0.50
N ILE A 161 -1.80 13.19 0.95
CA ILE A 161 -2.42 14.40 0.38
C ILE A 161 -1.52 15.62 0.64
N ALA A 162 -0.97 15.77 1.83
CA ALA A 162 -0.04 16.85 2.15
C ALA A 162 1.22 16.80 1.26
N GLU A 163 1.81 15.61 1.09
CA GLU A 163 2.98 15.39 0.20
C GLU A 163 2.71 15.91 -1.22
N ASN A 164 1.52 15.61 -1.75
CA ASN A 164 1.15 16.02 -3.10
C ASN A 164 1.18 17.55 -3.30
N TYR A 165 0.95 18.33 -2.24
CA TYR A 165 1.01 19.80 -2.26
C TYR A 165 2.37 20.34 -1.79
N GLY A 166 3.41 19.50 -1.77
CA GLY A 166 4.76 19.87 -1.37
C GLY A 166 4.97 19.99 0.14
N PHE A 167 4.01 19.57 0.96
CA PHE A 167 4.16 19.55 2.41
C PHE A 167 4.59 18.17 2.87
N GLU A 168 5.81 18.05 3.39
CA GLU A 168 6.41 16.80 3.85
C GLU A 168 6.50 16.77 5.39
N PRO A 169 5.51 16.17 6.09
CA PRO A 169 5.31 16.35 7.53
C PRO A 169 6.26 15.55 8.43
N VAL A 170 7.08 14.62 7.92
CA VAL A 170 7.98 13.82 8.77
C VAL A 170 9.43 13.95 8.32
N SER A 171 9.77 13.94 7.03
CA SER A 171 11.18 14.06 6.61
C SER A 171 11.69 15.50 6.43
N GLY A 172 10.81 16.51 6.42
CA GLY A 172 11.21 17.92 6.45
C GLY A 172 11.79 18.50 5.16
N TRP A 173 11.71 17.79 4.03
CA TRP A 173 12.21 18.24 2.73
C TRP A 173 11.13 18.22 1.64
N GLY A 174 11.23 19.18 0.71
CA GLY A 174 10.69 18.99 -0.63
C GLY A 174 11.38 17.82 -1.31
N ASN A 175 10.59 17.01 -2.00
CA ASN A 175 10.99 15.80 -2.72
C ASN A 175 12.04 14.90 -2.01
N VAL A 176 11.57 13.92 -1.23
CA VAL A 176 12.31 12.64 -1.10
C VAL A 176 12.73 12.21 -2.52
N PRO A 177 13.87 11.55 -2.78
CA PRO A 177 14.27 11.08 -4.12
C PRO A 177 13.24 10.19 -4.88
N PHE A 178 12.04 9.98 -4.34
CA PHE A 178 10.88 9.35 -4.99
C PHE A 178 9.73 10.32 -5.34
N ALA A 179 9.76 11.56 -4.85
CA ALA A 179 8.79 12.62 -5.11
C ALA A 179 9.16 13.49 -6.33
N ASP A 180 10.32 13.25 -6.96
CA ASP A 180 10.67 13.78 -8.28
C ASP A 180 9.69 13.35 -9.40
N LEU A 181 8.80 12.39 -9.11
CA LEU A 181 7.72 11.96 -10.01
C LEU A 181 6.35 12.57 -9.69
N GLY A 182 6.22 13.34 -8.60
CA GLY A 182 4.95 13.94 -8.23
C GLY A 182 3.88 12.97 -7.75
N ARG A 183 4.30 11.80 -7.23
CA ARG A 183 3.43 10.73 -6.71
C ARG A 183 3.57 10.64 -5.20
N SER A 184 2.46 10.55 -4.47
CA SER A 184 2.48 10.36 -3.02
C SER A 184 2.93 8.95 -2.64
N SER A 185 3.81 8.87 -1.64
CA SER A 185 4.26 7.61 -1.02
C SER A 185 3.82 7.47 0.44
N ALA A 186 3.47 8.58 1.08
CA ALA A 186 3.17 8.72 2.48
C ALA A 186 4.22 8.04 3.38
N THR A 187 3.82 7.69 4.60
CA THR A 187 4.64 6.90 5.53
C THR A 187 4.91 5.46 5.09
N ILE A 188 4.36 5.02 3.95
CA ILE A 188 4.58 3.68 3.36
C ILE A 188 5.89 3.64 2.55
N GLY A 189 6.40 4.80 2.13
CA GLY A 189 7.68 4.89 1.42
C GLY A 189 7.68 4.40 -0.04
N ASN A 190 6.54 3.96 -0.58
CA ASN A 190 6.39 3.63 -2.00
C ASN A 190 4.94 3.79 -2.48
N SER A 191 4.74 4.46 -3.61
CA SER A 191 3.40 4.77 -4.14
C SER A 191 2.61 3.55 -4.63
N LEU A 192 3.29 2.51 -5.13
CA LEU A 192 2.65 1.26 -5.56
C LEU A 192 2.13 0.46 -4.37
N THR A 193 2.86 0.43 -3.26
CA THR A 193 2.44 -0.26 -2.04
C THR A 193 1.44 0.58 -1.26
N LEU A 194 1.58 1.91 -1.22
CA LEU A 194 0.57 2.84 -0.67
C LEU A 194 -0.78 2.61 -1.33
N SER A 195 -0.85 2.62 -2.67
CA SER A 195 -2.10 2.39 -3.39
C SER A 195 -2.70 1.02 -3.07
N GLY A 196 -1.89 -0.03 -2.93
CA GLY A 196 -2.36 -1.36 -2.52
C GLY A 196 -2.94 -1.39 -1.10
N TYR A 197 -2.26 -0.73 -0.15
CA TYR A 197 -2.71 -0.57 1.24
C TYR A 197 -4.04 0.20 1.32
N LEU A 198 -4.15 1.31 0.58
CA LEU A 198 -5.37 2.11 0.51
C LEU A 198 -6.51 1.35 -0.18
N THR A 199 -6.24 0.57 -1.24
CA THR A 199 -7.26 -0.30 -1.88
C THR A 199 -7.89 -1.28 -0.90
N LEU A 200 -7.08 -1.94 -0.06
CA LEU A 200 -7.58 -2.82 1.00
C LEU A 200 -8.42 -2.05 2.04
N SER A 201 -7.96 -0.85 2.40
CA SER A 201 -8.60 0.03 3.39
C SER A 201 -9.95 0.59 2.93
N MET A 202 -10.14 0.83 1.62
CA MET A 202 -11.42 1.26 1.05
C MET A 202 -12.54 0.23 1.31
N GLY A 203 -12.23 -1.06 1.17
CA GLY A 203 -13.19 -2.14 1.48
C GLY A 203 -13.59 -2.17 2.94
N ALA A 204 -12.63 -1.94 3.84
CA ALA A 204 -12.87 -1.84 5.28
C ALA A 204 -13.74 -0.61 5.64
N ALA A 205 -13.48 0.54 5.04
CA ALA A 205 -14.27 1.76 5.24
C ALA A 205 -15.71 1.61 4.75
N ALA A 206 -15.90 1.01 3.56
CA ALA A 206 -17.24 0.68 3.05
C ALA A 206 -17.97 -0.31 3.98
N ALA A 207 -17.29 -1.33 4.50
CA ALA A 207 -17.84 -2.27 5.49
C ALA A 207 -18.30 -1.58 6.78
N LEU A 208 -17.52 -0.62 7.29
CA LEU A 208 -17.88 0.16 8.48
C LEU A 208 -19.12 1.02 8.25
N TRP A 209 -19.20 1.70 7.10
CA TRP A 209 -20.37 2.49 6.71
C TRP A 209 -21.64 1.63 6.61
N MET A 210 -21.56 0.45 5.99
CA MET A 210 -22.73 -0.45 5.83
C MET A 210 -23.27 -0.95 7.16
N GLY A 211 -22.41 -1.21 8.13
CA GLY A 211 -22.83 -1.64 9.47
C GLY A 211 -23.08 -0.49 10.47
N ALA A 212 -22.93 0.77 10.06
CA ALA A 212 -23.05 1.90 10.99
C ALA A 212 -24.51 2.17 11.38
N GLY A 213 -24.75 2.17 12.70
CA GLY A 213 -26.07 2.34 13.30
C GLY A 213 -26.56 3.79 13.45
N THR A 214 -25.68 4.78 13.32
CA THR A 214 -26.01 6.21 13.47
C THR A 214 -25.54 7.03 12.27
N ARG A 215 -26.20 8.18 12.00
CA ARG A 215 -25.82 9.10 10.92
C ARG A 215 -24.40 9.64 11.08
N LEU A 216 -24.03 10.03 12.31
CA LEU A 216 -22.67 10.51 12.62
C LEU A 216 -21.61 9.48 12.24
N ARG A 217 -21.77 8.21 12.64
CA ARG A 217 -20.83 7.14 12.29
C ARG A 217 -20.74 6.91 10.78
N ARG A 218 -21.88 6.96 10.07
CA ARG A 218 -21.87 6.86 8.61
C ARG A 218 -21.08 8.00 7.97
N LEU A 219 -21.27 9.23 8.45
CA LEU A 219 -20.54 10.40 7.96
C LEU A 219 -19.03 10.27 8.19
N VAL A 220 -18.62 9.86 9.40
CA VAL A 220 -17.20 9.64 9.74
C VAL A 220 -16.56 8.63 8.79
N TRP A 221 -17.20 7.49 8.55
CA TRP A 221 -16.64 6.45 7.68
C TRP A 221 -16.68 6.82 6.20
N LEU A 222 -17.63 7.66 5.75
CA LEU A 222 -17.61 8.21 4.39
C LEU A 222 -16.52 9.28 4.21
N LEU A 223 -16.27 10.11 5.23
CA LEU A 223 -15.19 11.08 5.18
C LEU A 223 -13.83 10.38 5.13
N ALA A 224 -13.62 9.34 5.96
CA ALA A 224 -12.43 8.50 5.89
C ALA A 224 -12.28 7.85 4.50
N LEU A 225 -13.37 7.32 3.93
CA LEU A 225 -13.37 6.76 2.58
C LEU A 225 -13.01 7.80 1.51
N ALA A 226 -13.51 9.04 1.64
CA ALA A 226 -13.19 10.14 0.73
C ALA A 226 -11.70 10.52 0.80
N LEU A 227 -11.14 10.65 2.00
CA LEU A 227 -9.70 10.90 2.18
C LEU A 227 -8.84 9.80 1.57
N ILE A 228 -9.20 8.54 1.83
CA ILE A 228 -8.53 7.37 1.24
C ILE A 228 -8.62 7.40 -0.29
N GLY A 229 -9.80 7.72 -0.85
CA GLY A 229 -10.00 7.86 -2.29
C GLY A 229 -9.18 8.97 -2.94
N ALA A 230 -9.08 10.12 -2.27
CA ALA A 230 -8.28 11.26 -2.75
C ALA A 230 -6.77 10.92 -2.76
N CYS A 231 -6.24 10.40 -1.65
CA CYS A 231 -4.82 10.02 -1.58
C CYS A 231 -4.47 8.88 -2.56
N TRP A 232 -5.37 7.92 -2.75
CA TRP A 232 -5.17 6.82 -3.69
C TRP A 232 -4.95 7.28 -5.13
N ILE A 233 -5.55 8.41 -5.53
CA ILE A 233 -5.30 9.04 -6.83
C ILE A 233 -3.91 9.68 -6.90
N TYR A 234 -3.48 10.37 -5.85
CA TYR A 234 -2.15 10.99 -5.80
C TYR A 234 -0.99 9.98 -5.73
N ALA A 235 -1.25 8.74 -5.33
CA ALA A 235 -0.29 7.64 -5.48
C ALA A 235 -0.02 7.27 -6.97
N GLU A 236 -0.85 7.75 -7.90
CA GLU A 236 -0.80 7.57 -9.36
C GLU A 236 -0.51 6.13 -9.85
N SER A 237 -1.00 5.13 -9.13
CA SER A 237 -0.77 3.73 -9.47
C SER A 237 -1.73 3.26 -10.57
N ARG A 238 -1.23 3.18 -11.81
CA ARG A 238 -1.97 2.60 -12.95
C ARG A 238 -2.42 1.16 -12.67
N GLY A 239 -1.57 0.39 -11.98
CA GLY A 239 -1.91 -0.98 -11.57
C GLY A 239 -3.09 -1.04 -10.62
N ALA A 240 -3.18 -0.09 -9.68
CA ALA A 240 -4.31 0.01 -8.76
C ALA A 240 -5.62 0.34 -9.50
N LEU A 241 -5.59 1.27 -10.46
CA LEU A 241 -6.72 1.56 -11.35
C LEU A 241 -7.16 0.33 -12.13
N LEU A 242 -6.23 -0.40 -12.76
CA LEU A 242 -6.56 -1.62 -13.50
C LEU A 242 -7.14 -2.70 -12.58
N GLY A 243 -6.56 -2.87 -11.39
CA GLY A 243 -7.06 -3.81 -10.38
C GLY A 243 -8.48 -3.49 -9.94
N ALA A 244 -8.76 -2.22 -9.61
CA ALA A 244 -10.10 -1.75 -9.30
C ALA A 244 -11.05 -1.88 -10.51
N ALA A 245 -10.56 -1.62 -11.72
CA ALA A 245 -11.35 -1.65 -12.94
C ALA A 245 -11.86 -3.03 -13.32
N LEU A 246 -11.06 -4.06 -13.03
CA LEU A 246 -11.46 -5.44 -13.21
C LEU A 246 -12.27 -5.97 -12.02
N ALA A 247 -11.90 -5.59 -10.79
CA ALA A 247 -12.57 -6.09 -9.59
C ALA A 247 -13.99 -5.56 -9.41
N LEU A 248 -14.22 -4.25 -9.60
CA LEU A 248 -15.50 -3.63 -9.26
C LEU A 248 -16.68 -4.21 -10.07
N PRO A 249 -16.61 -4.39 -11.41
CA PRO A 249 -17.67 -5.05 -12.17
C PRO A 249 -17.95 -6.48 -11.70
N LEU A 250 -16.90 -7.25 -11.38
CA LEU A 250 -17.04 -8.62 -10.86
C LEU A 250 -17.74 -8.64 -9.50
N VAL A 251 -17.40 -7.70 -8.62
CA VAL A 251 -18.03 -7.54 -7.31
C VAL A 251 -19.49 -7.12 -7.46
N LEU A 252 -19.79 -6.16 -8.33
CA LEU A 252 -21.18 -5.74 -8.61
C LEU A 252 -22.00 -6.90 -9.18
N LEU A 253 -21.46 -7.66 -10.14
CA LEU A 253 -22.15 -8.83 -10.68
C LEU A 253 -22.40 -9.89 -9.60
N ALA A 254 -21.38 -10.20 -8.79
CA ALA A 254 -21.49 -11.16 -7.69
C ALA A 254 -22.51 -10.70 -6.63
N ALA A 255 -22.47 -9.42 -6.27
CA ALA A 255 -23.40 -8.77 -5.35
C ALA A 255 -24.83 -8.81 -5.87
N ARG A 256 -25.05 -8.45 -7.14
CA ARG A 256 -26.36 -8.51 -7.79
C ARG A 256 -26.93 -9.93 -7.81
N ARG A 257 -26.09 -10.92 -8.14
CA ARG A 257 -26.48 -12.34 -8.17
C ARG A 257 -26.80 -12.90 -6.78
N ARG A 258 -26.05 -12.49 -5.75
CA ARG A 258 -26.19 -13.04 -4.39
C ARG A 258 -27.15 -12.30 -3.48
N MET A 259 -27.29 -10.99 -3.67
CA MET A 259 -28.05 -10.12 -2.76
C MET A 259 -29.23 -9.42 -3.46
N GLY A 260 -29.39 -9.58 -4.78
CA GLY A 260 -30.57 -9.12 -5.51
C GLY A 260 -30.65 -7.61 -5.78
N THR A 261 -29.71 -6.80 -5.27
CA THR A 261 -29.66 -5.35 -5.49
C THR A 261 -28.20 -4.88 -5.55
N LEU A 262 -27.95 -3.59 -5.81
CA LEU A 262 -26.65 -2.93 -5.70
C LEU A 262 -26.68 -1.71 -4.78
N HIS A 263 -27.86 -1.31 -4.30
CA HIS A 263 -28.08 -0.05 -3.58
C HIS A 263 -27.11 0.20 -2.40
N PRO A 264 -26.75 -0.81 -1.58
CA PRO A 264 -25.78 -0.60 -0.50
C PRO A 264 -24.35 -0.28 -0.98
N LEU A 265 -24.00 -0.51 -2.24
CA LEU A 265 -22.68 -0.13 -2.77
C LEU A 265 -22.69 1.24 -3.46
N ALA A 266 -23.86 1.78 -3.79
CA ALA A 266 -23.99 3.01 -4.57
C ALA A 266 -23.36 4.22 -3.86
N VAL A 267 -23.66 4.42 -2.56
CA VAL A 267 -23.15 5.59 -1.80
C VAL A 267 -21.64 5.54 -1.61
N PRO A 268 -21.02 4.44 -1.11
CA PRO A 268 -19.55 4.36 -1.01
C PRO A 268 -18.84 4.56 -2.36
N VAL A 269 -19.36 3.98 -3.44
CA VAL A 269 -18.79 4.15 -4.77
C VAL A 269 -18.91 5.60 -5.22
N ALA A 270 -20.08 6.23 -5.09
CA ALA A 270 -20.27 7.63 -5.46
C ALA A 270 -19.35 8.58 -4.67
N VAL A 271 -19.15 8.34 -3.37
CA VAL A 271 -18.23 9.12 -2.54
C VAL A 271 -16.78 8.96 -2.96
N LEU A 272 -16.34 7.73 -3.27
CA LEU A 272 -15.00 7.50 -3.81
C LEU A 272 -14.80 8.28 -5.12
N VAL A 273 -15.73 8.12 -6.05
CA VAL A 273 -15.68 8.80 -7.35
C VAL A 273 -15.65 10.31 -7.21
N ALA A 274 -16.51 10.87 -6.37
CA ALA A 274 -16.55 12.31 -6.10
C ALA A 274 -15.24 12.79 -5.46
N ALA A 275 -14.72 12.08 -4.46
CA ALA A 275 -13.47 12.43 -3.80
C ALA A 275 -12.28 12.41 -4.76
N MET A 276 -12.21 11.39 -5.63
CA MET A 276 -11.20 11.28 -6.68
C MET A 276 -11.30 12.44 -7.67
N ALA A 277 -12.50 12.76 -8.16
CA ALA A 277 -12.71 13.88 -9.07
C ALA A 277 -12.35 15.24 -8.44
N VAL A 278 -12.72 15.45 -7.18
CA VAL A 278 -12.36 16.65 -6.42
C VAL A 278 -10.85 16.72 -6.21
N ALA A 279 -10.18 15.61 -5.91
CA ALA A 279 -8.73 15.55 -5.77
C ALA A 279 -8.02 15.96 -7.07
N VAL A 280 -8.45 15.41 -8.22
CA VAL A 280 -7.92 15.81 -9.53
C VAL A 280 -8.14 17.31 -9.78
N ALA A 281 -9.36 17.81 -9.55
CA ALA A 281 -9.69 19.21 -9.78
C ALA A 281 -8.90 20.17 -8.86
N ALA A 282 -8.74 19.81 -7.58
CA ALA A 282 -7.97 20.57 -6.62
C ALA A 282 -6.49 20.62 -7.00
N SER A 283 -5.88 19.46 -7.29
CA SER A 283 -4.48 19.39 -7.71
C SER A 283 -4.21 20.21 -8.97
N ALA A 284 -5.12 20.18 -9.95
CA ALA A 284 -5.06 21.03 -11.14
C ALA A 284 -5.19 22.54 -10.81
N ALA A 285 -6.12 22.92 -9.92
CA ALA A 285 -6.34 24.31 -9.55
C ALA A 285 -5.15 24.95 -8.84
N PHE A 286 -4.39 24.17 -8.06
CA PHE A 286 -3.19 24.64 -7.36
C PHE A 286 -1.89 24.49 -8.18
N GLY A 287 -1.95 24.02 -9.42
CA GLY A 287 -0.76 23.84 -10.27
C GLY A 287 0.14 22.66 -9.88
N PHE A 288 -0.35 21.74 -9.04
CA PHE A 288 0.36 20.53 -8.61
C PHE A 288 -0.07 19.29 -9.38
N SER A 289 -0.81 19.42 -10.49
CA SER A 289 -1.28 18.24 -11.25
C SER A 289 -0.13 17.54 -11.96
N THR A 290 0.34 16.48 -11.33
CA THR A 290 1.24 15.47 -11.89
C THR A 290 0.47 14.46 -12.75
N LEU A 291 -0.85 14.38 -12.50
CA LEU A 291 -1.81 13.59 -13.24
C LEU A 291 -1.92 14.06 -14.70
N SER A 292 -1.35 13.27 -15.60
CA SER A 292 -1.50 13.53 -17.04
C SER A 292 -2.98 13.63 -17.45
N LEU A 293 -3.31 14.51 -18.39
CA LEU A 293 -4.65 14.63 -18.98
C LEU A 293 -5.22 13.27 -19.43
N ARG A 294 -4.32 12.37 -19.87
CA ARG A 294 -4.64 10.99 -20.27
C ARG A 294 -5.15 10.15 -19.09
N PHE A 295 -4.52 10.27 -17.92
CA PHE A 295 -4.95 9.57 -16.71
C PHE A 295 -6.36 10.00 -16.30
N CYS A 296 -6.64 11.30 -16.33
CA CYS A 296 -7.97 11.85 -16.04
C CYS A 296 -9.04 11.33 -17.03
N ALA A 297 -8.71 11.29 -18.33
CA ALA A 297 -9.60 10.75 -19.35
C ALA A 297 -9.90 9.25 -19.16
N VAL A 298 -8.88 8.44 -18.85
CA VAL A 298 -9.03 7.00 -18.56
C VAL A 298 -9.92 6.80 -17.33
N LEU A 299 -9.72 7.59 -16.28
CA LEU A 299 -10.55 7.52 -15.08
C LEU A 299 -12.01 7.86 -15.40
N VAL A 300 -12.29 8.97 -16.11
CA VAL A 300 -13.66 9.35 -16.49
C VAL A 300 -14.33 8.27 -17.34
N ALA A 301 -13.63 7.73 -18.34
CA ALA A 301 -14.15 6.66 -19.19
C ALA A 301 -14.47 5.39 -18.38
N TYR A 302 -13.59 5.04 -17.44
CA TYR A 302 -13.81 3.91 -16.53
C TYR A 302 -15.04 4.11 -15.63
N LEU A 303 -15.21 5.31 -15.07
CA LEU A 303 -16.37 5.63 -14.23
C LEU A 303 -17.69 5.57 -15.01
N ALA A 304 -17.69 6.07 -16.25
CA ALA A 304 -18.84 5.95 -17.15
C ALA A 304 -19.17 4.48 -17.45
N PHE A 305 -18.16 3.65 -17.71
CA PHE A 305 -18.32 2.21 -17.91
C PHE A 305 -18.94 1.54 -16.68
N VAL A 306 -18.42 1.78 -15.47
CA VAL A 306 -18.95 1.20 -14.23
C VAL A 306 -20.40 1.63 -14.00
N GLY A 307 -20.72 2.90 -14.23
CA GLY A 307 -22.09 3.42 -14.12
C GLY A 307 -23.05 2.72 -15.08
N ALA A 308 -22.67 2.61 -16.35
CA ALA A 308 -23.46 1.91 -17.36
C ALA A 308 -23.63 0.42 -17.03
N PHE A 309 -22.56 -0.24 -16.58
CA PHE A 309 -22.57 -1.64 -16.17
C PHE A 309 -23.52 -1.86 -14.99
N ALA A 310 -23.43 -1.05 -13.93
CA ALA A 310 -24.31 -1.11 -12.77
C ALA A 310 -25.79 -0.89 -13.16
N TRP A 311 -26.06 0.12 -14.00
CA TRP A 311 -27.40 0.42 -14.50
C TRP A 311 -28.02 -0.74 -15.29
N LEU A 312 -27.25 -1.40 -16.16
CA LEU A 312 -27.70 -2.60 -16.88
C LEU A 312 -28.02 -3.76 -15.93
N LEU A 313 -27.20 -3.97 -14.90
CA LEU A 313 -27.42 -5.00 -13.88
C LEU A 313 -28.70 -4.74 -13.05
N GLU A 314 -28.98 -3.49 -12.69
CA GLU A 314 -30.21 -3.14 -11.97
C GLU A 314 -31.45 -3.39 -12.81
N ARG A 315 -31.41 -3.10 -14.12
CA ARG A 315 -32.48 -3.40 -15.08
C ARG A 315 -32.62 -4.88 -15.46
N GLY A 316 -31.86 -5.77 -14.84
CA GLY A 316 -31.90 -7.21 -15.12
C GLY A 316 -31.26 -7.62 -16.46
N ARG A 317 -30.60 -6.69 -17.15
CA ARG A 317 -29.96 -6.89 -18.47
C ARG A 317 -28.54 -7.45 -18.34
N SER A 318 -28.37 -8.51 -17.55
CA SER A 318 -27.06 -9.08 -17.21
C SER A 318 -26.25 -9.56 -18.42
N ARG A 319 -26.92 -10.09 -19.46
CA ARG A 319 -26.26 -10.49 -20.72
C ARG A 319 -25.61 -9.29 -21.43
N LEU A 320 -26.33 -8.17 -21.53
CA LEU A 320 -25.81 -6.93 -22.13
C LEU A 320 -24.69 -6.32 -21.28
N ALA A 321 -24.81 -6.37 -19.95
CA ALA A 321 -23.74 -5.92 -19.05
C ALA A 321 -22.43 -6.71 -19.29
N LEU A 322 -22.52 -8.04 -19.47
CA LEU A 322 -21.36 -8.88 -19.74
C LEU A 322 -20.73 -8.65 -21.13
N LEU A 323 -21.50 -8.16 -22.11
CA LEU A 323 -20.99 -7.80 -23.43
C LEU A 323 -20.34 -6.41 -23.47
N LEU A 324 -20.65 -5.53 -22.51
CA LEU A 324 -20.17 -4.15 -22.48
C LEU A 324 -18.63 -4.02 -22.51
N PRO A 325 -17.83 -4.79 -21.73
CA PRO A 325 -16.38 -4.73 -21.82
C PRO A 325 -15.85 -5.14 -23.20
N LEU A 326 -16.46 -6.15 -23.82
CA LEU A 326 -16.09 -6.62 -25.16
C LEU A 326 -16.40 -5.57 -26.21
N ILE A 327 -17.58 -4.94 -26.13
CA ILE A 327 -17.97 -3.83 -27.01
C ILE A 327 -16.96 -2.68 -26.89
N LEU A 328 -16.61 -2.28 -25.66
CA LEU A 328 -15.63 -1.23 -25.43
C LEU A 328 -14.23 -1.58 -25.97
N LEU A 329 -13.81 -2.84 -25.81
CA LEU A 329 -12.53 -3.32 -26.35
C LEU A 329 -12.53 -3.29 -27.89
N VAL A 330 -13.60 -3.75 -28.53
CA VAL A 330 -13.75 -3.71 -29.99
C VAL A 330 -13.80 -2.27 -30.50
N CYS A 331 -14.55 -1.39 -29.85
CA CYS A 331 -14.59 0.04 -30.19
C CYS A 331 -13.22 0.71 -30.01
N ALA A 332 -12.49 0.39 -28.94
CA ALA A 332 -11.14 0.91 -28.71
C ALA A 332 -10.15 0.39 -29.76
N GLY A 333 -10.21 -0.90 -30.11
CA GLY A 333 -9.40 -1.49 -31.19
C GLY A 333 -9.69 -0.90 -32.56
N ALA A 334 -10.97 -0.69 -32.89
CA ALA A 334 -11.40 -0.03 -34.12
C ALA A 334 -10.95 1.44 -34.16
N ALA A 335 -11.08 2.16 -33.04
CA ALA A 335 -10.60 3.53 -32.93
C ALA A 335 -9.08 3.63 -33.12
N LEU A 336 -8.32 2.68 -32.56
CA LEU A 336 -6.87 2.62 -32.73
C LEU A 336 -6.45 2.25 -34.16
N ALA A 337 -7.21 1.39 -34.85
CA ALA A 337 -6.95 1.00 -36.24
C ALA A 337 -7.19 2.14 -37.25
N VAL A 338 -8.08 3.08 -36.91
CA VAL A 338 -8.43 4.24 -37.76
C VAL A 338 -7.68 5.50 -37.32
N ALA A 339 -6.98 5.47 -36.19
CA ALA A 339 -6.26 6.61 -35.66
C ALA A 339 -5.02 6.95 -36.51
N PRO A 340 -4.83 8.23 -36.92
CA PRO A 340 -3.63 8.65 -37.64
C PRO A 340 -2.37 8.37 -36.79
N GLY A 341 -1.24 8.03 -37.44
CA GLY A 341 -0.04 7.44 -36.81
C GLY A 341 0.54 8.15 -35.58
N GLY A 342 0.22 9.42 -35.33
CA GLY A 342 0.59 10.16 -34.11
C GLY A 342 -0.21 9.80 -32.84
N LEU A 343 -1.36 9.14 -32.97
CA LEU A 343 -2.15 8.66 -31.82
C LEU A 343 -1.58 7.35 -31.27
N ALA A 344 -1.05 6.47 -32.12
CA ALA A 344 -0.37 5.22 -31.69
C ALA A 344 0.91 5.51 -30.88
N SER A 345 1.69 6.53 -31.26
CA SER A 345 2.82 7.03 -30.46
C SER A 345 2.37 7.70 -29.16
N SER A 346 1.17 8.30 -29.13
CA SER A 346 0.56 8.87 -27.93
C SER A 346 0.08 7.82 -26.90
N PHE A 347 -0.09 6.55 -27.30
CA PHE A 347 -0.36 5.43 -26.40
C PHE A 347 0.90 4.75 -25.83
N GLY A 348 2.09 5.35 -26.03
CA GLY A 348 3.31 4.95 -25.33
C GLY A 348 4.11 3.81 -25.99
N VAL A 349 3.98 3.62 -27.31
CA VAL A 349 4.87 2.75 -28.10
C VAL A 349 6.12 3.52 -28.57
N SER A 350 6.58 4.53 -27.81
CA SER A 350 7.80 5.27 -28.10
C SER A 350 9.01 4.61 -27.46
N ARG A 351 9.90 4.06 -28.29
CA ARG A 351 11.27 3.64 -27.93
C ARG A 351 12.08 4.90 -27.57
N GLY A 352 12.17 5.23 -26.29
CA GLY A 352 12.95 6.38 -25.83
C GLY A 352 13.33 6.21 -24.37
N ALA A 353 14.56 5.75 -24.14
CA ALA A 353 15.18 5.61 -22.84
C ALA A 353 15.90 6.92 -22.47
N SER A 354 15.40 7.56 -21.41
CA SER A 354 16.11 8.50 -20.53
C SER A 354 15.32 8.44 -19.22
N GLY A 355 15.81 7.96 -18.08
CA GLY A 355 17.12 8.20 -17.49
C GLY A 355 16.97 9.11 -16.26
N ASP A 356 16.10 8.78 -15.29
CA ASP A 356 16.37 8.87 -13.85
C ASP A 356 15.24 8.16 -13.07
N GLY A 357 15.52 7.76 -11.82
CA GLY A 357 14.79 6.73 -11.06
C GLY A 357 13.26 6.83 -10.95
N GLY A 358 12.60 5.67 -10.99
CA GLY A 358 11.37 5.45 -10.21
C GLY A 358 10.22 4.69 -10.86
N ASP A 359 10.14 4.55 -12.19
CA ASP A 359 9.08 3.76 -12.82
C ASP A 359 9.62 2.77 -13.86
N ILE A 360 9.51 1.48 -13.55
CA ILE A 360 9.70 0.41 -14.53
C ILE A 360 8.59 0.54 -15.56
N SER A 361 8.94 1.05 -16.73
CA SER A 361 8.04 1.17 -17.89
C SER A 361 7.36 -0.17 -18.19
N MET A 362 6.17 -0.16 -18.78
CA MET A 362 5.46 -1.40 -19.13
C MET A 362 6.33 -2.31 -20.03
N GLN A 363 7.13 -1.71 -20.91
CA GLN A 363 8.09 -2.43 -21.73
C GLN A 363 9.13 -3.18 -20.88
N THR A 364 9.74 -2.52 -19.90
CA THR A 364 10.69 -3.16 -18.98
C THR A 364 10.03 -4.31 -18.22
N ARG A 365 8.77 -4.18 -17.79
CA ARG A 365 8.02 -5.27 -17.11
C ARG A 365 7.80 -6.47 -18.01
N LEU A 366 7.43 -6.26 -19.27
CA LEU A 366 7.23 -7.35 -20.23
C LEU A 366 8.52 -8.16 -20.43
N TYR A 367 9.67 -7.50 -20.48
CA TYR A 367 10.97 -8.17 -20.53
C TYR A 367 11.29 -8.90 -19.22
N ILE A 368 11.06 -8.27 -18.07
CA ILE A 368 11.23 -8.94 -16.76
C ILE A 368 10.37 -10.21 -16.70
N TRP A 369 9.12 -10.16 -17.16
CA TRP A 369 8.22 -11.31 -17.13
C TRP A 369 8.70 -12.43 -18.03
N ARG A 370 9.11 -12.09 -19.27
CA ARG A 370 9.71 -13.04 -20.21
C ARG A 370 10.92 -13.72 -19.59
N ASP A 371 11.83 -12.94 -19.04
CA ASP A 371 13.12 -13.39 -18.51
C ASP A 371 12.97 -14.12 -17.16
N THR A 372 11.85 -13.93 -16.46
CA THR A 372 11.51 -14.70 -15.24
C THR A 372 11.06 -16.13 -15.54
N VAL A 373 10.51 -16.41 -16.73
CA VAL A 373 10.05 -17.76 -17.09
C VAL A 373 11.18 -18.80 -17.05
N PRO A 374 12.34 -18.63 -17.71
CA PRO A 374 13.42 -19.61 -17.62
C PRO A 374 13.94 -19.78 -16.18
N MET A 375 13.98 -18.72 -15.37
CA MET A 375 14.30 -18.82 -13.94
C MET A 375 13.34 -19.74 -13.18
N ILE A 376 12.03 -19.69 -13.48
CA ILE A 376 11.04 -20.62 -12.89
C ILE A 376 11.32 -22.05 -13.36
N LEU A 377 11.66 -22.25 -14.64
CA LEU A 377 11.88 -23.58 -15.22
C LEU A 377 13.14 -24.27 -14.67
N ASP A 378 14.14 -23.51 -14.23
CA ASP A 378 15.37 -24.04 -13.62
C ASP A 378 15.15 -24.58 -12.20
N ARG A 379 14.18 -24.02 -11.45
CA ARG A 379 13.78 -24.50 -10.11
C ARG A 379 12.26 -24.59 -9.93
N PRO A 380 11.58 -25.49 -10.67
CA PRO A 380 10.13 -25.42 -10.84
C PRO A 380 9.33 -25.79 -9.60
N LEU A 381 9.87 -26.60 -8.68
CA LEU A 381 9.10 -27.10 -7.53
C LEU A 381 9.07 -26.14 -6.34
N LEU A 382 10.25 -25.68 -5.90
CA LEU A 382 10.43 -24.86 -4.69
C LEU A 382 10.97 -23.46 -4.97
N GLY A 383 11.37 -23.15 -6.21
CA GLY A 383 11.91 -21.84 -6.57
C GLY A 383 13.23 -21.52 -5.87
N HIS A 384 13.49 -20.22 -5.75
CA HIS A 384 14.74 -19.67 -5.24
C HIS A 384 14.68 -19.14 -3.79
N GLY A 385 13.59 -19.36 -3.06
CA GLY A 385 13.36 -18.85 -1.72
C GLY A 385 12.58 -17.53 -1.68
N PRO A 386 11.76 -17.27 -0.64
CA PRO A 386 11.14 -15.98 -0.39
C PRO A 386 12.16 -14.83 -0.43
N ASP A 387 11.75 -13.71 -1.02
CA ASP A 387 12.54 -12.48 -1.24
C ASP A 387 13.92 -12.63 -1.92
N ASN A 388 14.28 -13.81 -2.45
CA ASN A 388 15.59 -14.03 -3.08
C ASN A 388 15.69 -13.60 -4.54
N PHE A 389 14.64 -13.07 -5.16
CA PHE A 389 14.54 -12.89 -6.63
C PHE A 389 15.73 -12.19 -7.29
N ARG A 390 16.27 -11.13 -6.66
CA ARG A 390 17.31 -10.25 -7.23
C ARG A 390 18.57 -10.96 -7.72
N ALA A 391 19.10 -11.89 -6.93
CA ALA A 391 20.40 -12.49 -7.24
C ALA A 391 20.30 -13.63 -8.27
N PRO A 392 19.34 -14.56 -8.17
CA PRO A 392 19.13 -15.62 -9.15
C PRO A 392 18.56 -15.11 -10.46
N SER A 393 17.95 -13.92 -10.55
CA SER A 393 17.48 -13.39 -11.85
C SER A 393 18.63 -12.98 -12.78
N ARG A 394 19.83 -12.68 -12.25
CA ARG A 394 20.96 -12.14 -13.00
C ARG A 394 21.37 -12.94 -14.24
N PRO A 395 21.49 -14.28 -14.21
CA PRO A 395 21.86 -15.08 -15.37
C PRO A 395 20.81 -15.06 -16.50
N TYR A 396 19.56 -14.70 -16.19
CA TYR A 396 18.44 -14.71 -17.14
C TYR A 396 18.16 -13.35 -17.76
N ILE A 397 18.86 -12.29 -17.33
CA ILE A 397 18.70 -10.95 -17.89
C ILE A 397 19.15 -10.96 -19.35
N SER A 398 18.19 -10.83 -20.25
CA SER A 398 18.40 -10.69 -21.69
C SER A 398 19.09 -9.37 -22.05
N ASP A 399 19.71 -9.31 -23.22
CA ASP A 399 20.32 -8.07 -23.72
C ASP A 399 19.29 -6.93 -23.92
N ASP A 400 18.05 -7.27 -24.30
CA ASP A 400 16.94 -6.31 -24.39
C ASP A 400 16.65 -5.65 -23.03
N LEU A 401 16.57 -6.46 -21.97
CA LEU A 401 16.32 -5.96 -20.62
C LEU A 401 17.54 -5.20 -20.10
N ARG A 402 18.72 -5.76 -20.31
CA ARG A 402 20.02 -5.20 -19.93
C ARG A 402 20.17 -3.77 -20.45
N ALA A 403 19.87 -3.55 -21.74
CA ALA A 403 19.92 -2.23 -22.36
C ALA A 403 18.99 -1.18 -21.74
N LEU A 404 17.96 -1.60 -20.99
CA LEU A 404 17.00 -0.71 -20.33
C LEU A 404 17.33 -0.44 -18.85
N ILE A 405 18.10 -1.32 -18.20
CA ILE A 405 18.30 -1.28 -16.74
C ILE A 405 19.76 -1.17 -16.32
N GLU A 406 20.71 -1.33 -17.24
CA GLU A 406 22.12 -1.04 -16.97
C GLU A 406 22.40 0.46 -17.04
N ASP A 407 23.16 0.95 -16.06
CA ASP A 407 23.67 2.31 -16.08
C ASP A 407 24.93 2.44 -16.97
N GLY A 408 25.40 3.68 -17.15
CA GLY A 408 26.62 3.96 -17.93
C GLY A 408 27.92 3.36 -17.35
N ARG A 409 27.85 2.63 -16.23
CA ARG A 409 28.96 1.88 -15.62
C ARG A 409 28.79 0.36 -15.79
N GLY A 410 27.71 -0.10 -16.43
CA GLY A 410 27.39 -1.51 -16.62
C GLY A 410 26.76 -2.18 -15.39
N GLU A 411 26.27 -1.42 -14.41
CA GLU A 411 25.58 -1.99 -13.25
C GLU A 411 24.06 -2.08 -13.48
N VAL A 412 23.48 -3.25 -13.19
CA VAL A 412 22.03 -3.50 -13.25
C VAL A 412 21.32 -2.76 -12.12
N ARG A 413 20.53 -1.74 -12.46
CA ARG A 413 19.70 -0.96 -11.52
C ARG A 413 18.25 -1.43 -11.52
N GLY A 414 17.62 -1.44 -10.35
CA GLY A 414 16.16 -1.54 -10.22
C GLY A 414 15.52 -2.91 -10.48
N LEU A 415 16.28 -3.98 -10.71
CA LEU A 415 15.74 -5.34 -10.80
C LEU A 415 15.89 -6.09 -9.48
N ASP A 416 14.86 -6.04 -8.64
CA ASP A 416 14.78 -6.81 -7.40
C ASP A 416 13.59 -7.76 -7.36
N ARG A 417 12.61 -7.60 -8.27
CA ARG A 417 11.35 -8.36 -8.31
C ARG A 417 10.85 -8.56 -9.74
N ALA A 418 9.89 -9.48 -9.90
CA ALA A 418 9.20 -9.71 -11.16
C ALA A 418 8.18 -8.60 -11.53
N HIS A 419 7.78 -7.76 -10.57
CA HIS A 419 6.66 -6.79 -10.73
C HIS A 419 5.35 -7.40 -11.24
N ASN A 420 5.19 -8.71 -10.99
CA ASN A 420 4.01 -9.52 -11.19
C ASN A 420 4.03 -10.57 -10.07
N HIS A 421 3.07 -10.51 -9.17
CA HIS A 421 3.11 -11.33 -7.97
C HIS A 421 2.95 -12.83 -8.24
N LEU A 422 2.23 -13.24 -9.30
CA LEU A 422 2.14 -14.67 -9.64
C LEU A 422 3.49 -15.21 -10.15
N LEU A 423 4.18 -14.45 -11.01
CA LEU A 423 5.54 -14.79 -11.43
C LEU A 423 6.53 -14.72 -10.27
N GLN A 424 6.39 -13.73 -9.38
CA GLN A 424 7.21 -13.63 -8.17
C GLN A 424 7.06 -14.88 -7.31
N VAL A 425 5.82 -15.29 -6.99
CA VAL A 425 5.54 -16.47 -6.17
C VAL A 425 6.06 -17.73 -6.88
N ALA A 426 5.86 -17.87 -8.19
CA ALA A 426 6.40 -19.01 -8.94
C ALA A 426 7.94 -19.05 -8.94
N ALA A 427 8.61 -17.91 -9.12
CA ALA A 427 10.07 -17.85 -9.14
C ALA A 427 10.69 -18.06 -7.75
N THR A 428 10.04 -17.57 -6.71
CA THR A 428 10.56 -17.65 -5.33
C THR A 428 10.15 -18.91 -4.60
N THR A 429 8.93 -19.43 -4.80
CA THR A 429 8.40 -20.58 -4.05
C THR A 429 8.03 -21.77 -4.94
N GLY A 430 8.29 -21.67 -6.24
CA GLY A 430 7.99 -22.71 -7.22
C GLY A 430 6.50 -22.84 -7.52
N ILE A 431 6.16 -23.81 -8.37
CA ILE A 431 4.78 -24.09 -8.75
C ILE A 431 3.95 -24.63 -7.59
N LEU A 432 4.60 -25.24 -6.58
CA LEU A 432 3.92 -25.67 -5.36
C LEU A 432 3.44 -24.48 -4.54
N GLY A 433 4.27 -23.44 -4.40
CA GLY A 433 3.90 -22.22 -3.70
C GLY A 433 2.84 -21.44 -4.47
N LEU A 434 2.97 -21.35 -5.81
CA LEU A 434 1.95 -20.77 -6.68
C LEU A 434 0.61 -21.51 -6.54
N ALA A 435 0.61 -22.85 -6.55
CA ALA A 435 -0.59 -23.65 -6.37
C ALA A 435 -1.23 -23.42 -5.00
N ALA A 436 -0.43 -23.35 -3.93
CA ALA A 436 -0.93 -23.04 -2.58
C ALA A 436 -1.54 -21.63 -2.50
N TYR A 437 -0.91 -20.64 -3.13
CA TYR A 437 -1.41 -19.27 -3.23
C TYR A 437 -2.73 -19.18 -4.01
N LEU A 438 -2.82 -19.84 -5.16
CA LEU A 438 -4.06 -19.90 -5.93
C LEU A 438 -5.16 -20.66 -5.19
N TRP A 439 -4.81 -21.74 -4.50
CA TRP A 439 -5.75 -22.48 -3.66
C TRP A 439 -6.30 -21.62 -2.51
N LEU A 440 -5.45 -20.79 -1.88
CA LEU A 440 -5.86 -19.79 -0.90
C LEU A 440 -6.89 -18.81 -1.49
N LEU A 441 -6.57 -18.19 -2.63
CA LEU A 441 -7.47 -17.21 -3.28
C LEU A 441 -8.81 -17.84 -3.67
N VAL A 442 -8.78 -18.99 -4.35
CA VAL A 442 -10.01 -19.70 -4.77
C VAL A 442 -10.84 -20.10 -3.56
N SER A 443 -10.22 -20.64 -2.52
CA SER A 443 -10.91 -21.04 -1.28
C SER A 443 -11.56 -19.84 -0.59
N TYR A 444 -10.84 -18.73 -0.49
CA TYR A 444 -11.35 -17.49 0.09
C TYR A 444 -12.55 -16.95 -0.69
N PHE A 445 -12.40 -16.69 -1.99
CA PHE A 445 -13.46 -16.08 -2.80
C PHE A 445 -14.68 -16.99 -2.95
N ARG A 446 -14.48 -18.31 -3.07
CA ARG A 446 -15.59 -19.29 -3.08
C ARG A 446 -16.38 -19.22 -1.78
N ASN A 447 -15.71 -19.22 -0.63
CA ASN A 447 -16.38 -19.15 0.67
C ASN A 447 -17.07 -17.80 0.91
N ALA A 448 -16.45 -16.71 0.46
CA ALA A 448 -17.04 -15.37 0.51
C ALA A 448 -18.31 -15.28 -0.33
N TYR A 449 -18.25 -15.73 -1.59
CA TYR A 449 -19.39 -15.76 -2.49
C TYR A 449 -20.53 -16.63 -1.95
N ARG A 450 -20.20 -17.80 -1.37
CA ARG A 450 -21.21 -18.72 -0.82
C ARG A 450 -22.04 -18.12 0.30
N ARG A 451 -21.43 -17.34 1.19
CA ARG A 451 -22.11 -16.69 2.31
C ARG A 451 -22.73 -15.34 1.91
N GLY A 452 -22.17 -14.67 0.91
CA GLY A 452 -22.65 -13.37 0.43
C GLY A 452 -22.56 -12.28 1.51
N GLY A 453 -23.42 -11.25 1.44
CA GLY A 453 -23.51 -10.18 2.42
C GLY A 453 -22.61 -8.99 2.13
N TRP A 454 -23.12 -7.79 2.40
CA TRP A 454 -22.52 -6.54 1.90
C TRP A 454 -21.14 -6.24 2.49
N VAL A 455 -20.97 -6.46 3.79
CA VAL A 455 -19.66 -6.33 4.47
C VAL A 455 -18.63 -7.24 3.80
N LEU A 456 -18.99 -8.49 3.53
CA LEU A 456 -18.09 -9.46 2.91
C LEU A 456 -17.82 -9.11 1.45
N ALA A 457 -18.82 -8.61 0.71
CA ALA A 457 -18.64 -8.12 -0.65
C ALA A 457 -17.65 -6.95 -0.73
N ALA A 458 -17.69 -5.99 0.20
CA ALA A 458 -16.73 -4.89 0.23
C ALA A 458 -15.32 -5.35 0.60
N LEU A 459 -15.15 -6.17 1.64
CA LEU A 459 -13.84 -6.68 2.04
C LEU A 459 -13.23 -7.58 0.94
N SER A 460 -14.02 -8.51 0.38
CA SER A 460 -13.57 -9.37 -0.72
C SER A 460 -13.34 -8.60 -2.01
N GLY A 461 -14.13 -7.56 -2.31
CA GLY A 461 -13.90 -6.71 -3.47
C GLY A 461 -12.57 -5.96 -3.39
N ALA A 462 -12.21 -5.46 -2.22
CA ALA A 462 -10.91 -4.84 -1.98
C ALA A 462 -9.75 -5.83 -2.09
N VAL A 463 -9.90 -7.04 -1.56
CA VAL A 463 -8.90 -8.13 -1.74
C VAL A 463 -8.73 -8.48 -3.23
N LEU A 464 -9.83 -8.57 -3.99
CA LEU A 464 -9.77 -8.86 -5.42
C LEU A 464 -9.07 -7.73 -6.20
N ALA A 465 -9.39 -6.47 -5.89
CA ALA A 465 -8.75 -5.32 -6.51
C ALA A 465 -7.23 -5.30 -6.23
N TYR A 466 -6.84 -5.55 -4.98
CA TYR A 466 -5.44 -5.64 -4.59
C TYR A 466 -4.68 -6.77 -5.30
N VAL A 467 -5.25 -7.99 -5.34
CA VAL A 467 -4.62 -9.14 -6.03
C VAL A 467 -4.46 -8.88 -7.54
N LEU A 468 -5.43 -8.21 -8.16
CA LEU A 468 -5.33 -7.84 -9.58
C LEU A 468 -4.30 -6.72 -9.81
N GLN A 469 -4.21 -5.75 -8.89
CA GLN A 469 -3.16 -4.73 -8.91
C GLN A 469 -1.76 -5.35 -8.82
N LEU A 470 -1.57 -6.36 -7.95
CA LEU A 470 -0.29 -7.06 -7.75
C LEU A 470 0.30 -7.71 -9.01
N GLN A 471 -0.49 -7.88 -10.08
CA GLN A 471 0.04 -8.34 -11.37
C GLN A 471 0.91 -7.31 -12.08
N THR A 472 0.81 -6.05 -11.63
CA THR A 472 1.62 -4.91 -12.08
C THR A 472 2.12 -4.12 -10.85
N ALA A 473 2.33 -4.78 -9.73
CA ALA A 473 2.89 -4.18 -8.52
C ALA A 473 3.62 -5.27 -7.72
N PHE A 474 3.91 -4.98 -6.46
CA PHE A 474 4.51 -5.91 -5.53
C PHE A 474 3.94 -5.62 -4.13
N PRO A 475 3.92 -6.61 -3.22
CA PRO A 475 3.57 -6.37 -1.83
C PRO A 475 4.70 -5.62 -1.09
N SER A 476 4.39 -5.15 0.08
CA SER A 476 5.31 -4.76 1.15
C SER A 476 4.75 -5.20 2.50
N VAL A 477 5.55 -5.10 3.57
CA VAL A 477 5.12 -5.45 4.92
C VAL A 477 3.84 -4.71 5.32
N ALA A 478 3.72 -3.40 5.06
CA ALA A 478 2.48 -2.65 5.32
C ALA A 478 1.26 -3.22 4.57
N THR A 479 1.40 -3.58 3.29
CA THR A 479 0.30 -4.19 2.53
C THR A 479 -0.04 -5.60 2.99
N ASP A 480 0.96 -6.36 3.48
CA ASP A 480 0.76 -7.72 3.99
C ASP A 480 -0.05 -7.70 5.29
N VAL A 481 0.27 -6.77 6.21
CA VAL A 481 -0.51 -6.57 7.44
C VAL A 481 -1.97 -6.24 7.12
N ALA A 482 -2.21 -5.37 6.14
CA ALA A 482 -3.55 -5.05 5.68
C ALA A 482 -4.24 -6.26 5.00
N PHE A 483 -3.53 -6.99 4.13
CA PHE A 483 -4.07 -8.13 3.39
C PHE A 483 -4.48 -9.27 4.33
N TRP A 484 -3.57 -9.72 5.19
CA TRP A 484 -3.83 -10.76 6.17
C TRP A 484 -4.86 -10.31 7.22
N GLY A 485 -4.85 -9.02 7.59
CA GLY A 485 -5.84 -8.40 8.45
C GLY A 485 -7.26 -8.46 7.89
N VAL A 486 -7.44 -8.00 6.64
CA VAL A 486 -8.73 -8.04 5.93
C VAL A 486 -9.18 -9.47 5.65
N LEU A 487 -8.27 -10.38 5.32
CA LEU A 487 -8.57 -11.79 5.14
C LEU A 487 -9.08 -12.44 6.44
N GLY A 488 -8.39 -12.17 7.56
CA GLY A 488 -8.79 -12.65 8.89
C GLY A 488 -10.14 -12.09 9.34
N ALA A 489 -10.35 -10.78 9.14
CA ALA A 489 -11.63 -10.13 9.39
C ALA A 489 -12.77 -10.71 8.53
N SER A 490 -12.50 -11.00 7.26
CA SER A 490 -13.48 -11.61 6.36
C SER A 490 -13.86 -13.03 6.78
N VAL A 491 -12.88 -13.86 7.18
CA VAL A 491 -13.16 -15.19 7.73
C VAL A 491 -13.91 -15.10 9.07
N ALA A 492 -13.61 -14.10 9.90
CA ALA A 492 -14.40 -13.85 11.11
C ALA A 492 -15.86 -13.49 10.78
N VAL A 493 -16.11 -12.66 9.75
CA VAL A 493 -17.46 -12.38 9.24
C VAL A 493 -18.16 -13.66 8.80
N MET A 494 -17.48 -14.52 8.03
CA MET A 494 -18.04 -15.80 7.59
C MET A 494 -18.50 -16.65 8.78
N ARG A 495 -17.68 -16.74 9.82
CA ARG A 495 -18.00 -17.51 11.04
C ARG A 495 -19.13 -16.92 11.85
N LEU A 496 -19.16 -15.60 12.03
CA LEU A 496 -20.21 -14.93 12.77
C LEU A 496 -21.57 -15.19 12.12
N ARG A 497 -21.59 -15.26 10.78
CA ARG A 497 -22.80 -15.59 10.03
C ARG A 497 -23.17 -17.07 10.14
N ASP A 498 -22.20 -17.97 10.00
CA ASP A 498 -22.46 -19.41 10.19
C ASP A 498 -23.03 -19.70 11.59
N ALA A 499 -22.61 -18.94 12.62
CA ALA A 499 -23.16 -19.04 13.97
C ALA A 499 -24.59 -18.47 14.08
N GLU A 500 -24.88 -17.36 13.40
CA GLU A 500 -26.23 -16.76 13.35
C GLU A 500 -27.21 -17.67 12.59
N ASP A 501 -26.77 -18.32 11.51
CA ASP A 501 -27.59 -19.23 10.70
C ASP A 501 -27.84 -20.58 11.41
N ALA A 502 -27.06 -20.91 12.45
CA ALA A 502 -27.16 -22.14 13.21
C ALA A 502 -28.00 -22.03 14.50
N GLU A 503 -28.37 -20.82 14.94
CA GLU A 503 -29.32 -20.64 16.04
C GLU A 503 -30.74 -20.97 15.53
N PRO A 504 -31.44 -21.99 16.08
CA PRO A 504 -32.79 -22.31 15.64
C PRO A 504 -33.72 -21.12 15.88
N GLU A 505 -34.56 -20.79 14.89
CA GLU A 505 -35.67 -19.86 15.09
C GLU A 505 -36.50 -20.38 16.27
N GLU A 506 -36.54 -19.65 17.40
CA GLU A 506 -37.50 -19.93 18.46
C GLU A 506 -38.89 -19.96 17.82
N GLU A 507 -39.48 -21.14 17.68
CA GLU A 507 -40.91 -21.30 17.47
C GLU A 507 -41.57 -20.51 18.58
N THR A 508 -42.10 -19.33 18.24
CA THR A 508 -43.12 -18.69 19.05
C THR A 508 -44.27 -19.67 19.13
N GLU A 509 -44.30 -20.43 20.22
CA GLU A 509 -45.39 -21.27 20.63
C GLU A 509 -46.65 -20.39 20.68
N ILE A 510 -47.45 -20.47 19.62
CA ILE A 510 -48.77 -19.86 19.59
C ILE A 510 -49.60 -20.71 20.56
N LEU A 511 -49.66 -20.28 21.82
CA LEU A 511 -50.64 -20.78 22.77
C LEU A 511 -52.03 -20.63 22.12
N PRO A 512 -52.82 -21.70 21.98
CA PRO A 512 -54.14 -21.60 21.39
C PRO A 512 -55.01 -20.71 22.28
N SER A 513 -55.39 -19.56 21.74
CA SER A 513 -56.39 -18.69 22.35
C SER A 513 -57.69 -19.45 22.51
N ARG A 514 -58.20 -19.51 23.75
CA ARG A 514 -59.52 -20.02 24.11
C ARG A 514 -60.59 -19.55 23.12
N GLU A 515 -61.33 -20.51 22.58
CA GLU A 515 -62.49 -20.30 21.71
C GLU A 515 -63.59 -19.50 22.43
N GLY A 516 -64.12 -18.50 21.72
CA GLY A 516 -65.42 -17.87 21.95
C GLY A 516 -66.11 -17.69 20.59
N PRO A 517 -67.45 -17.78 20.48
CA PRO A 517 -68.10 -18.18 19.23
C PRO A 517 -68.31 -17.03 18.24
N ALA A 518 -68.07 -17.38 16.97
CA ALA A 518 -68.66 -16.95 15.70
C ALA A 518 -69.26 -15.54 15.53
N ALA A 519 -68.69 -14.79 14.58
CA ALA A 519 -69.44 -13.91 13.66
C ALA A 519 -68.80 -13.93 12.26
N THR A 520 -69.67 -13.72 11.26
CA THR A 520 -69.66 -14.04 9.81
C THR A 520 -68.53 -13.47 8.92
N PRO A 521 -68.36 -14.01 7.69
CA PRO A 521 -67.26 -13.69 6.79
C PRO A 521 -67.63 -12.53 5.85
N ASP A 522 -66.72 -11.57 5.66
CA ASP A 522 -66.65 -10.80 4.42
C ASP A 522 -65.31 -10.08 4.24
N ALA A 523 -64.88 -10.06 2.98
CA ALA A 523 -63.94 -9.15 2.33
C ALA A 523 -62.40 -9.29 2.53
N GLU A 524 -61.80 -9.77 1.44
CA GLU A 524 -60.60 -9.23 0.77
C GLU A 524 -59.19 -9.50 1.35
N THR A 525 -58.54 -10.44 0.67
CA THR A 525 -57.10 -10.53 0.37
C THR A 525 -56.25 -9.31 0.71
N VAL A 526 -55.57 -9.36 1.86
CA VAL A 526 -54.36 -8.57 2.12
C VAL A 526 -53.17 -9.50 2.13
N VAL A 527 -52.37 -9.41 1.07
CA VAL A 527 -51.03 -10.02 0.96
C VAL A 527 -50.16 -9.47 2.10
N GLY A 528 -50.02 -10.28 3.16
CA GLY A 528 -49.25 -9.95 4.35
C GLY A 528 -47.76 -9.80 4.03
N SER A 529 -47.30 -8.56 3.97
CA SER A 529 -45.88 -8.24 3.95
C SER A 529 -45.21 -8.84 5.20
N ARG A 530 -44.22 -9.73 4.99
CA ARG A 530 -43.29 -10.21 6.02
C ARG A 530 -42.47 -9.05 6.57
N ARG A 531 -43.04 -8.28 7.51
CA ARG A 531 -42.28 -7.36 8.35
C ARG A 531 -41.63 -8.17 9.46
N SER A 532 -40.43 -8.67 9.18
CA SER A 532 -39.50 -9.09 10.22
C SER A 532 -39.27 -7.90 11.16
N ARG A 533 -39.75 -8.03 12.40
CA ARG A 533 -39.42 -7.11 13.50
C ARG A 533 -37.91 -7.23 13.75
N ARG A 534 -37.12 -6.42 13.05
CA ARG A 534 -35.69 -6.23 13.36
C ARG A 534 -35.59 -5.76 14.80
N ARG A 535 -35.21 -6.67 15.69
CA ARG A 535 -34.70 -6.36 17.03
C ARG A 535 -33.55 -5.37 16.82
N ARG A 536 -33.77 -4.07 17.06
CA ARG A 536 -32.71 -3.06 17.10
C ARG A 536 -31.82 -3.42 18.28
N VAL A 537 -30.75 -4.18 18.03
CA VAL A 537 -29.67 -4.37 19.00
C VAL A 537 -28.96 -3.02 19.12
N THR A 538 -29.41 -2.20 20.08
CA THR A 538 -28.95 -0.83 20.36
C THR A 538 -27.52 -0.75 20.92
N GLY A 539 -26.78 -1.86 20.93
CA GLY A 539 -25.39 -1.96 21.43
C GLY A 539 -24.30 -2.11 20.36
N VAL A 540 -24.63 -2.31 19.07
CA VAL A 540 -23.62 -2.55 18.03
C VAL A 540 -22.85 -1.25 17.74
N GLY A 541 -21.54 -1.24 18.03
CA GLY A 541 -20.60 -0.21 17.57
C GLY A 541 -20.25 0.93 18.53
N ARG A 542 -20.52 0.82 19.84
CA ARG A 542 -20.12 1.87 20.82
C ARG A 542 -18.61 2.14 20.86
N GLY A 543 -17.77 1.14 20.53
CA GLY A 543 -16.31 1.25 20.63
C GLY A 543 -15.59 1.84 19.42
N GLU A 544 -16.25 2.03 18.28
CA GLU A 544 -15.57 2.44 17.03
C GLU A 544 -14.99 3.86 17.10
N LEU A 545 -15.80 4.85 17.51
CA LEU A 545 -15.34 6.25 17.59
C LEU A 545 -14.31 6.46 18.70
N PRO A 546 -14.44 5.87 19.91
CA PRO A 546 -13.38 5.91 20.91
C PRO A 546 -12.06 5.32 20.42
N VAL A 547 -12.10 4.20 19.69
CA VAL A 547 -10.89 3.57 19.14
C VAL A 547 -10.28 4.43 18.04
N ALA A 548 -11.10 5.03 17.16
CA ALA A 548 -10.61 5.99 16.18
C ALA A 548 -9.91 7.18 16.87
N ALA A 549 -10.51 7.76 17.91
CA ALA A 549 -9.89 8.84 18.67
C ALA A 549 -8.58 8.40 19.34
N ALA A 550 -8.55 7.20 19.93
CA ALA A 550 -7.33 6.66 20.53
C ALA A 550 -6.21 6.46 19.51
N VAL A 551 -6.52 5.96 18.31
CA VAL A 551 -5.55 5.83 17.21
C VAL A 551 -5.04 7.20 16.77
N VAL A 552 -5.90 8.20 16.62
CA VAL A 552 -5.48 9.57 16.29
C VAL A 552 -4.53 10.11 17.35
N VAL A 553 -4.88 10.01 18.63
CA VAL A 553 -4.05 10.51 19.73
C VAL A 553 -2.69 9.78 19.76
N LEU A 554 -2.69 8.45 19.65
CA LEU A 554 -1.47 7.64 19.63
C LEU A 554 -0.55 8.04 18.47
N LEU A 555 -1.10 8.16 17.25
CA LEU A 555 -0.31 8.46 16.07
C LEU A 555 0.20 9.90 16.06
N VAL A 556 -0.58 10.86 16.56
CA VAL A 556 -0.11 12.24 16.74
C VAL A 556 1.00 12.31 17.79
N ALA A 557 0.87 11.56 18.89
CA ALA A 557 1.90 11.51 19.94
C ALA A 557 3.22 10.90 19.47
N ILE A 558 3.19 10.01 18.47
CA ILE A 558 4.39 9.47 17.82
C ILE A 558 4.92 10.45 16.78
N ALA A 559 4.05 10.96 15.89
CA ALA A 559 4.45 11.76 14.74
C ALA A 559 5.09 13.10 15.12
N VAL A 560 4.55 13.80 16.13
CA VAL A 560 5.03 15.15 16.49
C VAL A 560 6.49 15.14 16.97
N PRO A 561 6.90 14.30 17.94
CA PRO A 561 8.31 14.22 18.33
C PRO A 561 9.22 13.75 17.19
N THR A 562 8.79 12.75 16.41
CA THR A 562 9.58 12.25 15.27
C THR A 562 9.82 13.35 14.24
N PHE A 563 8.80 14.13 13.89
CA PHE A 563 8.94 15.27 12.98
C PHE A 563 9.92 16.32 13.51
N LEU A 564 9.81 16.69 14.78
CA LEU A 564 10.72 17.68 15.39
C LEU A 564 12.18 17.19 15.33
N GLN A 565 12.41 15.91 15.67
CA GLN A 565 13.73 15.29 15.59
C GLN A 565 14.28 15.24 14.15
N GLN A 566 13.43 14.93 13.17
CA GLN A 566 13.83 14.90 11.77
C GLN A 566 14.21 16.27 11.24
N ARG A 567 13.46 17.30 11.61
CA ARG A 567 13.78 18.68 11.22
C ARG A 567 15.15 19.14 11.73
N GLU A 568 15.51 18.77 12.95
CA GLU A 568 16.83 19.08 13.53
C GLU A 568 17.96 18.33 12.80
N ARG A 569 17.76 17.03 12.53
CA ARG A 569 18.74 16.20 11.80
C ARG A 569 18.92 16.63 10.35
N ALA A 570 17.85 17.04 9.68
CA ALA A 570 17.90 17.60 8.34
C ALA A 570 18.80 18.85 8.30
N ALA A 571 18.62 19.77 9.26
CA ALA A 571 19.46 20.96 9.36
C ALA A 571 20.94 20.62 9.64
N GLU A 572 21.20 19.54 10.39
CA GLU A 572 22.57 19.05 10.59
C GLU A 572 23.18 18.43 9.32
N PHE A 573 22.42 17.59 8.62
CA PHE A 573 22.84 16.97 7.36
C PHE A 573 23.16 18.04 6.30
N GLU A 574 22.30 19.06 6.17
CA GLU A 574 22.51 20.17 5.24
C GLU A 574 23.79 20.96 5.58
N ARG A 575 24.06 21.23 6.86
CA ARG A 575 25.32 21.86 7.29
C ARG A 575 26.55 21.03 6.89
N VAL A 576 26.49 19.71 7.06
CA VAL A 576 27.57 18.79 6.66
C VAL A 576 27.73 18.76 5.14
N GLU A 577 26.63 18.74 4.38
CA GLU A 577 26.66 18.73 2.92
C GLU A 577 27.25 20.03 2.35
N ILE A 578 26.89 21.18 2.91
CA ILE A 578 27.46 22.48 2.53
C ILE A 578 28.96 22.48 2.84
N ALA A 579 29.37 22.07 4.04
CA ALA A 579 30.78 22.03 4.41
C ALA A 579 31.59 21.08 3.50
N ALA A 580 31.05 19.91 3.18
CA ALA A 580 31.67 18.95 2.27
C ALA A 580 31.75 19.50 0.83
N SER A 581 30.70 20.17 0.36
CA SER A 581 30.66 20.80 -0.96
C SER A 581 31.69 21.92 -1.08
N VAL A 582 31.79 22.79 -0.07
CA VAL A 582 32.80 23.85 0.00
C VAL A 582 34.21 23.26 0.01
N GLN A 583 34.46 22.22 0.81
CA GLN A 583 35.77 21.56 0.87
C GLN A 583 36.16 20.89 -0.46
N GLN A 584 35.22 20.21 -1.12
CA GLN A 584 35.46 19.61 -2.44
C GLN A 584 35.69 20.68 -3.51
N ALA A 585 34.91 21.76 -3.50
CA ALA A 585 35.10 22.90 -4.39
C ALA A 585 36.48 23.51 -4.20
N ALA A 586 36.89 23.80 -2.95
CA ALA A 586 38.20 24.35 -2.62
C ALA A 586 39.35 23.46 -3.12
N GLN A 587 39.29 22.14 -2.88
CA GLN A 587 40.30 21.19 -3.37
C GLN A 587 40.40 21.17 -4.91
N ARG A 588 39.27 21.31 -5.60
CA ARG A 588 39.23 21.37 -7.07
C ARG A 588 39.80 22.69 -7.58
N TYR A 589 39.43 23.79 -6.95
CA TYR A 589 39.87 25.14 -7.27
C TYR A 589 41.39 25.29 -7.08
N GLU A 590 41.94 24.81 -5.95
CA GLU A 590 43.39 24.73 -5.72
C GLU A 590 44.12 23.88 -6.76
N ARG A 591 43.58 22.70 -7.09
CA ARG A 591 44.21 21.81 -8.06
C ARG A 591 44.27 22.44 -9.45
N ILE A 592 43.22 23.15 -9.86
CA ILE A 592 43.19 23.88 -11.13
C ILE A 592 44.24 25.00 -11.07
N GLY A 593 44.20 25.87 -10.07
CA GLY A 593 45.14 26.98 -9.91
C GLY A 593 46.61 26.54 -9.91
N ARG A 594 46.94 25.42 -9.25
CA ARG A 594 48.30 24.86 -9.25
C ARG A 594 48.72 24.27 -10.60
N ALA A 595 47.78 23.78 -11.41
CA ALA A 595 48.06 23.15 -12.70
C ALA A 595 48.14 24.15 -13.85
N SER A 596 47.33 25.22 -13.84
CA SER A 596 47.29 26.25 -14.89
C SER A 596 48.09 27.51 -14.58
N GLY A 597 48.47 27.75 -13.31
CA GLY A 597 49.08 29.01 -12.86
C GLY A 597 48.07 30.07 -12.43
N ASP A 598 46.89 30.07 -13.07
CA ASP A 598 45.74 30.92 -12.77
C ASP A 598 44.56 30.13 -12.17
N TYR A 599 43.91 30.70 -11.16
CA TYR A 599 42.67 30.17 -10.59
C TYR A 599 41.47 30.42 -11.52
N PRO A 600 40.39 29.62 -11.43
CA PRO A 600 39.12 29.96 -12.08
C PRO A 600 38.62 31.34 -11.65
N GLU A 601 37.73 31.96 -12.42
CA GLU A 601 37.20 33.30 -12.10
C GLU A 601 36.46 33.31 -10.75
N ALA A 602 36.57 34.40 -9.99
CA ALA A 602 35.76 34.62 -8.80
C ALA A 602 34.29 34.82 -9.21
N GLY A 603 33.36 34.21 -8.49
CA GLY A 603 31.95 34.26 -8.85
C GLY A 603 31.07 33.27 -8.12
N VAL A 604 29.83 33.18 -8.59
CA VAL A 604 28.76 32.37 -8.01
C VAL A 604 28.59 31.07 -8.80
N TYR A 605 28.83 29.95 -8.13
CA TYR A 605 28.72 28.61 -8.70
C TYR A 605 27.52 27.87 -8.14
N THR A 606 26.79 27.19 -9.02
CA THR A 606 25.57 26.41 -8.72
C THR A 606 25.60 25.09 -9.48
N SER A 607 24.60 24.23 -9.25
CA SER A 607 24.45 22.99 -10.03
C SER A 607 24.33 23.24 -11.55
N GLU A 608 23.72 24.35 -11.95
CA GLU A 608 23.55 24.80 -13.34
C GLU A 608 24.77 25.56 -13.87
N ASN A 609 25.49 26.26 -12.98
CA ASN A 609 26.73 26.98 -13.29
C ASN A 609 27.94 26.38 -12.54
N PRO A 610 28.52 25.26 -13.03
CA PRO A 610 29.61 24.56 -12.36
C PRO A 610 30.95 25.30 -12.42
N ILE A 611 31.85 24.96 -11.50
CA ILE A 611 33.25 25.39 -11.56
C ILE A 611 33.91 24.71 -12.78
N PRO A 612 34.44 25.48 -13.75
CA PRO A 612 35.10 24.92 -14.94
C PRO A 612 36.56 24.54 -14.64
N ASN A 613 37.12 23.61 -15.43
CA ASN A 613 38.56 23.35 -15.48
C ASN A 613 39.26 24.26 -16.51
N ALA A 614 40.59 24.16 -16.60
CA ALA A 614 41.42 24.91 -17.55
C ALA A 614 41.05 24.71 -19.05
N ARG A 615 40.19 23.74 -19.40
CA ARG A 615 39.68 23.50 -20.76
C ARG A 615 38.21 23.90 -20.92
N GLY A 616 37.63 24.61 -19.94
CA GLY A 616 36.24 25.06 -19.94
C GLY A 616 35.20 23.97 -19.67
N ARG A 617 35.60 22.76 -19.25
CA ARG A 617 34.67 21.67 -18.92
C ARG A 617 34.31 21.69 -17.43
N PRO A 618 33.10 21.27 -17.03
CA PRO A 618 32.68 21.24 -15.62
C PRO A 618 33.60 20.33 -14.79
N ALA A 619 34.28 20.91 -13.80
CA ALA A 619 35.22 20.24 -12.90
C ALA A 619 34.58 19.85 -11.55
N PHE A 620 33.65 20.69 -11.08
CA PHE A 620 32.87 20.46 -9.87
C PHE A 620 31.48 21.07 -10.03
N ARG A 621 30.45 20.33 -9.60
CA ARG A 621 29.06 20.76 -9.54
C ARG A 621 28.63 20.74 -8.07
N PRO A 622 28.32 21.90 -7.46
CA PRO A 622 27.63 21.93 -6.17
C PRO A 622 26.33 21.12 -6.22
N SER A 623 25.92 20.56 -5.09
CA SER A 623 24.59 19.95 -4.95
C SER A 623 23.49 20.97 -5.25
N GLN A 624 22.31 20.50 -5.66
CA GLN A 624 21.16 21.37 -5.87
C GLN A 624 20.82 22.15 -4.59
N GLY A 625 20.49 23.44 -4.72
CA GLY A 625 20.18 24.31 -3.58
C GLY A 625 21.40 24.85 -2.82
N ILE A 626 22.62 24.40 -3.13
CA ILE A 626 23.86 24.95 -2.57
C ILE A 626 24.48 25.92 -3.57
N THR A 627 24.69 27.15 -3.12
CA THR A 627 25.42 28.18 -3.87
C THR A 627 26.81 28.31 -3.30
N ILE A 628 27.84 28.24 -4.13
CA ILE A 628 29.23 28.48 -3.72
C ILE A 628 29.68 29.81 -4.32
N THR A 629 29.93 30.80 -3.48
CA THR A 629 30.54 32.07 -3.88
C THR A 629 32.03 31.99 -3.63
N THR A 630 32.82 32.52 -4.56
CA THR A 630 34.28 32.56 -4.48
C THR A 630 34.75 33.99 -4.63
N GLU A 631 35.68 34.41 -3.78
CA GLU A 631 36.29 35.75 -3.80
C GLU A 631 37.81 35.61 -3.74
N LEU A 632 38.53 36.35 -4.60
CA LEU A 632 39.98 36.40 -4.57
C LEU A 632 40.44 37.37 -3.48
N THR A 633 41.41 36.96 -2.67
CA THR A 633 42.01 37.82 -1.66
C THR A 633 43.13 38.68 -2.27
N PRO A 634 43.39 39.90 -1.76
CA PRO A 634 44.50 40.75 -2.22
C PRO A 634 45.89 40.09 -2.11
N GLU A 635 46.03 39.08 -1.24
CA GLU A 635 47.28 38.37 -0.97
C GLU A 635 47.51 37.16 -1.90
N GLY A 636 46.63 36.93 -2.89
CA GLY A 636 46.77 35.84 -3.87
C GLY A 636 46.22 34.48 -3.42
N GLY A 637 45.45 34.45 -2.33
CA GLY A 637 44.58 33.33 -1.93
C GLY A 637 43.12 33.53 -2.36
N PHE A 638 42.21 32.68 -1.91
CA PHE A 638 40.77 32.80 -2.18
C PHE A 638 39.95 32.42 -0.94
N VAL A 639 38.77 33.02 -0.82
CA VAL A 639 37.73 32.64 0.14
C VAL A 639 36.58 32.00 -0.63
N MET A 640 36.08 30.88 -0.13
CA MET A 640 34.83 30.29 -0.62
C MET A 640 33.78 30.29 0.47
N GLU A 641 32.57 30.69 0.12
CA GLU A 641 31.42 30.59 0.99
C GLU A 641 30.34 29.74 0.31
N GLY A 642 29.99 28.62 0.94
CA GLY A 642 28.80 27.84 0.61
C GLY A 642 27.61 28.38 1.37
N ARG A 643 26.52 28.69 0.68
CA ARG A 643 25.24 29.07 1.27
C ARG A 643 24.12 28.16 0.77
N SER A 644 23.21 27.81 1.67
CA SER A 644 21.90 27.29 1.30
C SER A 644 20.82 27.98 2.12
N THR A 645 19.67 28.20 1.49
CA THR A 645 18.48 28.75 2.13
C THR A 645 17.39 27.70 1.98
N SER A 646 17.21 26.88 3.00
CA SER A 646 16.14 25.88 3.04
C SER A 646 15.03 26.32 3.99
N LEU A 647 13.95 25.54 4.07
CA LEU A 647 12.88 25.74 5.06
C LEU A 647 13.41 25.74 6.51
N ALA A 648 14.57 25.13 6.76
CA ALA A 648 15.20 25.08 8.08
C ALA A 648 16.01 26.34 8.43
N GLY A 649 16.15 27.28 7.48
CA GLY A 649 16.85 28.56 7.66
C GLY A 649 17.96 28.77 6.65
N THR A 650 18.80 29.78 6.91
CA THR A 650 19.99 30.06 6.10
C THR A 650 21.20 29.40 6.76
N PHE A 651 21.92 28.56 6.01
CA PHE A 651 23.13 27.89 6.44
C PHE A 651 24.32 28.36 5.62
N THR A 652 25.45 28.61 6.29
CA THR A 652 26.68 29.09 5.65
C THR A 652 27.90 28.30 6.14
N SER A 653 28.85 28.06 5.24
CA SER A 653 30.15 27.50 5.56
C SER A 653 31.22 28.22 4.74
N THR A 654 32.31 28.61 5.38
CA THR A 654 33.38 29.39 4.75
C THR A 654 34.68 28.60 4.79
N TYR A 655 35.41 28.63 3.69
CA TYR A 655 36.76 28.11 3.57
C TYR A 655 37.69 29.23 3.15
N ASP A 656 38.81 29.37 3.86
CA ASP A 656 39.86 30.32 3.56
C ASP A 656 41.14 29.56 3.19
N SER A 657 41.68 29.83 2.00
CA SER A 657 42.89 29.18 1.51
C SER A 657 44.11 29.72 2.26
N PRO A 658 45.00 28.86 2.81
CA PRO A 658 46.25 29.33 3.39
C PRO A 658 47.12 29.99 2.32
N ARG A 659 47.81 31.07 2.71
CA ARG A 659 48.73 31.89 1.90
C ARG A 659 49.55 31.07 0.90
N ARG A 660 49.74 31.58 -0.34
CA ARG A 660 50.94 31.21 -1.12
C ARG A 660 52.15 31.60 -0.26
N PRO A 661 53.09 30.70 0.07
CA PRO A 661 54.39 31.13 0.55
C PRO A 661 54.93 32.09 -0.52
N ALA A 662 55.27 33.31 -0.13
CA ALA A 662 55.91 34.26 -1.03
C ALA A 662 57.05 33.51 -1.74
N ALA A 663 57.05 33.52 -3.06
CA ALA A 663 58.17 33.03 -3.83
C ALA A 663 59.40 33.71 -3.23
N THR A 664 60.29 32.91 -2.65
CA THR A 664 61.59 33.40 -2.21
C THR A 664 62.23 33.96 -3.46
N THR A 665 62.28 35.28 -3.54
CA THR A 665 63.11 36.00 -4.50
C THR A 665 64.54 35.56 -4.21
N GLN A 666 65.03 34.57 -4.96
CA GLN A 666 66.44 34.42 -5.20
C GLN A 666 66.85 35.63 -6.03
N ASP A 667 67.23 36.71 -5.34
CA ASP A 667 68.15 37.68 -5.89
C ASP A 667 69.52 37.03 -6.00
N ASN A 668 70.10 37.16 -7.20
CA ASN A 668 71.41 36.72 -7.71
C ASN A 668 72.49 36.26 -6.71
#